data_AF-A0A2D6PAP0-F1
#
_entry.id   AF-A0A2D6PAP0-F1
#
_cell.length_a   1.000
_cell.length_b   1.000
_cell.length_c   1.000
_cell.angle_alpha   90.00
_cell.angle_beta   90.00
_cell.angle_gamma   90.00
#
_symmetry.space_group_name_H-M   'P 1'
#
loop_
_entity.id
_entity.type
_entity.pdbx_description
1 polymer ?
#
loop_
_entity_poly.entity_id
_entity_poly.type
_entity_poly.pdbx_seq_one_letter_code
_entity_poly.pdbx_strand_id
1 'polypeptide(L)'
;MSQFEKRVQLNKIIESQLPEFLVADFPKAIEFFRQYYLSLEHQGGSVDLVDNLDRYIRVDNLVPEVVVGETALTASITSSQDTIQVTSTKGFPDEYGLLQIGDEIVTYKAKTDTEFTGCVRGFSGISGYDVGISTVFSNVNRQNVIFSETSASAAANGAVVKNLSVIFLQEFYKKLKKTFTPGLEEYDFVSDLDVGNFIKHARNFYQSKGIAESVKILFKVLYGVNAEVLDLESRLIKPSSSEYIRRELIVAENISGDPFGLEGQTIFKSNDLETNASVSDVEIFTRNNQTFYKLGVFVGYNDRDLVEGIFSIPGASRVLEPVEVNANVISVDSTIGFGQTGTIISGTNRIDYTSKSINQFYGCTGVTTKINLADVIRADETIFGYENGDIENRCDMRITGVLSEFKSLTDIPLMEEDEKITTRNVGEIIENPIVDRTYKQMFANSWMYNTSPRFKVEEINSSVFTLFSDIDKAYLKVGDSVEVLIGESQQVVVPDPTVTNASFATVSSINTLTKEVTLSNIGNFVPDPNKDYSIRRKVVKAKSSGVVLTVGNEVYIANASNIYTDDAATFGYLASNSLPGYKIVDDIVESTLPDGYVQTLGPNNTQGLGGYNPYYKTYETIVFSTPVDFRDGDEIVYTAQSPLIGLTSGDSYFVKLVAANEIKLYASKSQLANNAKTIANFDDISRFNPNFGAGAHNFTLKRHENRTLSSKQIVRKFPLVQQLESTNSSDRTVSNVGVLIDGVEIVSPDSTDKIYYGPIEEFEVLNGGKGYDIVNPPQLTIEDIARDQKIGIPTGTGAKVEPVVIGSVKQVFVDPQDFGFDKFLSLDLVGG
;
A
#
# COMPACT_ATOMS: atom_id res chain seq x y z
N MET A 1 -17.97 44.94 -23.13
CA MET A 1 -17.77 45.10 -24.59
C MET A 1 -18.99 44.52 -25.30
N SER A 2 -19.97 45.36 -25.61
CA SER A 2 -21.14 44.99 -26.40
C SER A 2 -21.31 46.04 -27.50
N GLN A 3 -20.39 46.02 -28.46
CA GLN A 3 -20.61 46.71 -29.72
C GLN A 3 -20.82 45.61 -30.76
N PHE A 4 -22.02 45.56 -31.33
CA PHE A 4 -22.28 44.74 -32.50
C PHE A 4 -21.27 45.15 -33.58
N GLU A 5 -20.43 44.22 -34.02
CA GLU A 5 -19.41 44.49 -35.05
C GLU A 5 -20.12 44.89 -36.35
N LYS A 6 -20.17 46.20 -36.64
CA LYS A 6 -21.03 46.75 -37.71
C LYS A 6 -20.61 46.17 -39.07
N ARG A 7 -21.53 45.49 -39.76
CA ARG A 7 -21.37 45.16 -41.18
C ARG A 7 -21.28 46.46 -41.98
N VAL A 8 -20.59 46.45 -43.12
CA VAL A 8 -20.42 47.66 -43.95
C VAL A 8 -21.79 48.18 -44.37
N GLN A 9 -22.16 49.37 -43.88
CA GLN A 9 -23.43 50.03 -44.17
C GLN A 9 -23.43 50.61 -45.59
N LEU A 10 -24.51 50.42 -46.33
CA LEU A 10 -24.67 50.87 -47.71
C LEU A 10 -24.63 52.41 -47.80
N ASN A 11 -25.10 53.12 -46.76
CA ASN A 11 -25.04 54.58 -46.67
C ASN A 11 -23.61 55.16 -46.78
N LYS A 12 -22.58 54.40 -46.40
CA LYS A 12 -21.16 54.80 -46.42
C LYS A 12 -20.47 54.53 -47.75
N ILE A 13 -20.98 53.57 -48.53
CA ILE A 13 -20.37 53.15 -49.81
C ILE A 13 -21.11 53.67 -51.05
N ILE A 14 -22.31 54.24 -50.89
CA ILE A 14 -23.21 54.59 -51.99
C ILE A 14 -22.59 55.53 -53.03
N GLU A 15 -21.71 56.43 -52.60
CA GLU A 15 -21.02 57.39 -53.47
C GLU A 15 -20.12 56.69 -54.50
N SER A 16 -19.58 55.52 -54.16
CA SER A 16 -18.75 54.70 -55.07
C SER A 16 -19.54 53.75 -55.96
N GLN A 17 -20.83 53.55 -55.70
CA GLN A 17 -21.68 52.56 -56.37
C GLN A 17 -22.63 53.17 -57.41
N LEU A 18 -22.75 54.51 -57.46
CA LEU A 18 -23.63 55.20 -58.38
C LEU A 18 -22.91 55.52 -59.71
N PRO A 19 -23.55 55.29 -60.88
CA PRO A 19 -23.00 55.70 -62.17
C PRO A 19 -22.80 57.21 -62.28
N GLU A 20 -21.72 57.64 -62.93
CA GLU A 20 -21.31 59.05 -63.04
C GLU A 20 -22.38 59.97 -63.67
N PHE A 21 -23.18 59.46 -64.61
CA PHE A 21 -24.26 60.23 -65.24
C PHE A 21 -25.37 60.62 -64.25
N LEU A 22 -25.68 59.78 -63.26
CA LEU A 22 -26.67 60.08 -62.23
C LEU A 22 -26.19 61.16 -61.26
N VAL A 23 -24.88 61.18 -61.01
CA VAL A 23 -24.23 62.18 -60.14
C VAL A 23 -24.17 63.55 -60.83
N ALA A 24 -23.91 63.58 -62.13
CA ALA A 24 -23.83 64.81 -62.92
C ALA A 24 -25.20 65.49 -63.12
N ASP A 25 -26.25 64.72 -63.42
CA ASP A 25 -27.58 65.27 -63.74
C ASP A 25 -28.40 65.63 -62.48
N PHE A 26 -28.13 64.97 -61.34
CA PHE A 26 -28.88 65.18 -60.10
C PHE A 26 -27.95 65.45 -58.90
N PRO A 27 -27.61 66.72 -58.63
CA PRO A 27 -26.67 67.09 -57.55
C PRO A 27 -27.09 66.64 -56.14
N LYS A 28 -28.39 66.38 -55.93
CA LYS A 28 -28.94 65.92 -54.64
C LYS A 28 -29.22 64.42 -54.59
N ALA A 29 -29.00 63.65 -55.67
CA ALA A 29 -29.34 62.23 -55.69
C ALA A 29 -28.49 61.42 -54.70
N ILE A 30 -27.18 61.69 -54.62
CA ILE A 30 -26.29 61.02 -53.64
C ILE A 30 -26.79 61.27 -52.21
N GLU A 31 -27.09 62.53 -51.87
CA GLU A 31 -27.54 62.87 -50.53
C GLU A 31 -28.92 62.28 -50.23
N PHE A 32 -29.83 62.24 -51.21
CA PHE A 32 -31.12 61.57 -51.08
C PHE A 32 -30.96 60.08 -50.79
N PHE A 33 -30.14 59.36 -51.57
CA PHE A 33 -29.92 57.94 -51.34
C PHE A 33 -29.19 57.68 -50.03
N ARG A 34 -28.22 58.51 -49.66
CA ARG A 34 -27.54 58.43 -48.36
C ARG A 34 -28.55 58.57 -47.21
N GLN A 35 -29.43 59.56 -47.25
CA GLN A 35 -30.49 59.74 -46.24
C GLN A 35 -31.52 58.60 -46.26
N TYR A 36 -31.87 58.07 -47.44
CA TYR A 36 -32.77 56.93 -47.57
C TYR A 36 -32.21 55.68 -46.89
N TYR A 37 -30.98 55.27 -47.20
CA TYR A 37 -30.37 54.11 -46.55
C TYR A 37 -30.10 54.34 -45.07
N LEU A 38 -29.74 55.57 -44.67
CA LEU A 38 -29.62 55.93 -43.26
C LEU A 38 -30.94 55.76 -42.49
N SER A 39 -32.08 56.04 -43.12
CA SER A 39 -33.40 55.78 -42.52
C SER A 39 -33.76 54.29 -42.40
N LEU A 40 -33.06 53.40 -43.11
CA LEU A 40 -33.31 51.95 -43.11
C LEU A 40 -32.27 51.14 -42.30
N GLU A 41 -31.04 51.65 -42.21
CA GLU A 41 -29.86 50.98 -41.62
C GLU A 41 -29.58 51.40 -40.18
N HIS A 42 -30.38 52.28 -39.60
CA HIS A 42 -30.32 52.55 -38.17
C HIS A 42 -30.68 51.28 -37.38
N GLN A 43 -30.16 51.18 -36.16
CA GLN A 43 -30.39 50.01 -35.32
C GLN A 43 -31.90 49.81 -35.05
N GLY A 44 -32.41 48.61 -35.35
CA GLY A 44 -33.85 48.31 -35.30
C GLY A 44 -34.64 48.67 -36.57
N GLY A 45 -33.97 49.24 -37.57
CA GLY A 45 -34.51 49.45 -38.92
C GLY A 45 -34.66 48.14 -39.70
N SER A 46 -35.43 48.17 -40.79
CA SER A 46 -35.76 46.95 -41.53
C SER A 46 -34.55 46.25 -42.16
N VAL A 47 -33.55 47.00 -42.64
CA VAL A 47 -32.32 46.44 -43.23
C VAL A 47 -31.41 45.89 -42.13
N ASP A 48 -31.25 46.63 -41.04
CA ASP A 48 -30.45 46.21 -39.89
C ASP A 48 -30.97 44.91 -39.26
N LEU A 49 -32.30 44.78 -39.08
CA LEU A 49 -32.91 43.57 -38.54
C LEU A 49 -32.73 42.36 -39.45
N VAL A 50 -32.77 42.53 -40.78
CA VAL A 50 -32.58 41.43 -41.74
C VAL A 50 -31.12 40.99 -41.76
N ASP A 51 -30.19 41.94 -41.84
CA ASP A 51 -28.77 41.63 -41.94
C ASP A 51 -28.22 41.07 -40.61
N ASN A 52 -28.67 41.57 -39.47
CA ASN A 52 -28.18 41.18 -38.15
C ASN A 52 -29.12 40.21 -37.40
N LEU A 53 -30.07 39.56 -38.08
CA LEU A 53 -31.04 38.64 -37.46
C LEU A 53 -30.36 37.52 -36.64
N ASP A 54 -29.27 36.97 -37.15
CA ASP A 54 -28.48 35.91 -36.50
C ASP A 54 -27.90 36.34 -35.15
N ARG A 55 -27.58 37.63 -35.01
CA ARG A 55 -27.06 38.22 -33.78
C ARG A 55 -28.16 38.53 -32.79
N TYR A 56 -29.33 38.94 -33.26
CA TYR A 56 -30.51 39.19 -32.43
C TYR A 56 -31.17 37.91 -31.89
N ILE A 57 -31.02 36.77 -32.59
CA ILE A 57 -31.49 35.46 -32.11
C ILE A 57 -30.64 34.91 -30.95
N ARG A 58 -29.35 35.27 -30.85
CA ARG A 58 -28.48 34.77 -29.79
C ARG A 58 -28.87 35.36 -28.45
N VAL A 59 -29.36 34.52 -27.55
CA VAL A 59 -29.80 34.93 -26.20
C VAL A 59 -28.69 35.61 -25.39
N ASP A 60 -27.42 35.27 -25.65
CA ASP A 60 -26.25 35.90 -25.02
C ASP A 60 -26.12 37.39 -25.32
N ASN A 61 -26.68 37.85 -26.45
CA ASN A 61 -26.65 39.26 -26.85
C ASN A 61 -27.86 40.06 -26.31
N LEU A 62 -28.82 39.39 -25.68
CA LEU A 62 -30.03 39.98 -25.10
C LEU A 62 -29.84 40.26 -23.60
N VAL A 63 -28.70 40.86 -23.25
CA VAL A 63 -28.45 41.31 -21.88
C VAL A 63 -29.40 42.45 -21.50
N PRO A 64 -29.83 42.57 -20.23
CA PRO A 64 -30.69 43.65 -19.77
C PRO A 64 -30.18 45.05 -20.15
N GLU A 65 -28.86 45.24 -20.24
CA GLU A 65 -28.22 46.49 -20.66
C GLU A 65 -28.46 46.90 -22.13
N VAL A 66 -28.78 45.95 -23.03
CA VAL A 66 -29.04 46.20 -24.46
C VAL A 66 -30.52 46.43 -24.73
N VAL A 67 -31.40 45.93 -23.84
CA VAL A 67 -32.87 45.99 -23.99
C VAL A 67 -33.48 47.12 -23.15
N VAL A 68 -32.66 47.94 -22.47
CA VAL A 68 -33.11 49.08 -21.66
C VAL A 68 -33.97 50.03 -22.50
N GLY A 69 -35.23 50.15 -22.12
CA GLY A 69 -36.25 50.86 -22.87
C GLY A 69 -36.44 52.31 -22.49
N GLU A 70 -35.94 52.72 -21.33
CA GLU A 70 -36.32 53.98 -20.71
C GLU A 70 -35.14 54.61 -19.96
N THR A 71 -35.04 55.92 -20.06
CA THR A 71 -34.13 56.77 -19.28
C THR A 71 -34.90 58.02 -18.86
N ALA A 72 -34.33 58.87 -18.00
CA ALA A 72 -35.01 60.07 -17.52
C ALA A 72 -34.23 61.32 -17.89
N LEU A 73 -34.94 62.40 -18.24
CA LEU A 73 -34.32 63.72 -18.42
C LEU A 73 -33.71 64.21 -17.11
N THR A 74 -32.50 64.75 -17.17
CA THR A 74 -31.82 65.41 -16.03
C THR A 74 -31.97 66.92 -16.04
N ALA A 75 -32.50 67.49 -17.13
CA ALA A 75 -32.84 68.90 -17.27
C ALA A 75 -34.12 69.06 -18.11
N SER A 76 -34.84 70.18 -17.93
CA SER A 76 -35.99 70.50 -18.79
C SER A 76 -35.51 70.87 -20.19
N ILE A 77 -36.26 70.49 -21.23
CA ILE A 77 -35.93 70.74 -22.63
C ILE A 77 -36.90 71.71 -23.29
N THR A 78 -36.39 72.53 -24.21
CA THR A 78 -37.18 73.49 -25.02
C THR A 78 -37.42 72.98 -26.43
N SER A 79 -38.35 73.61 -27.16
CA SER A 79 -38.75 73.20 -28.52
C SER A 79 -37.69 73.36 -29.62
N SER A 80 -36.50 73.89 -29.31
CA SER A 80 -35.38 74.06 -30.25
C SER A 80 -34.04 73.53 -29.74
N GLN A 81 -34.05 72.66 -28.72
CA GLN A 81 -32.81 72.20 -28.09
C GLN A 81 -32.18 71.05 -28.87
N ASP A 82 -30.92 71.24 -29.29
CA ASP A 82 -30.18 70.27 -30.12
C ASP A 82 -29.38 69.24 -29.29
N THR A 83 -29.40 69.36 -27.96
CA THR A 83 -28.71 68.45 -27.03
C THR A 83 -29.62 68.08 -25.87
N ILE A 84 -29.85 66.79 -25.63
CA ILE A 84 -30.77 66.29 -24.60
C ILE A 84 -29.97 65.54 -23.53
N GLN A 85 -30.16 65.94 -22.28
CA GLN A 85 -29.43 65.44 -21.10
C GLN A 85 -30.27 64.39 -20.38
N VAL A 86 -29.69 63.21 -20.13
CA VAL A 86 -30.37 62.06 -19.52
C VAL A 86 -29.53 61.39 -18.45
N THR A 87 -30.16 60.55 -17.62
CA THR A 87 -29.47 59.80 -16.56
C THR A 87 -28.51 58.74 -17.09
N SER A 88 -28.82 58.14 -18.24
CA SER A 88 -27.98 57.16 -18.93
C SER A 88 -28.41 57.02 -20.39
N THR A 89 -27.45 56.85 -21.30
CA THR A 89 -27.71 56.50 -22.72
C THR A 89 -27.40 55.02 -23.03
N LYS A 90 -27.22 54.19 -22.01
CA LYS A 90 -27.07 52.73 -22.19
C LYS A 90 -28.33 52.15 -22.86
N GLY A 91 -28.13 51.24 -23.82
CA GLY A 91 -29.21 50.65 -24.64
C GLY A 91 -29.59 51.47 -25.88
N PHE A 92 -29.19 52.74 -25.98
CA PHE A 92 -29.45 53.57 -27.16
C PHE A 92 -28.39 53.36 -28.26
N PRO A 93 -28.76 53.37 -29.55
CA PRO A 93 -27.81 53.28 -30.66
C PRO A 93 -26.76 54.41 -30.65
N ASP A 94 -25.51 54.12 -31.05
CA ASP A 94 -24.43 55.12 -31.04
C ASP A 94 -24.66 56.28 -32.03
N GLU A 95 -25.33 56.00 -33.16
CA GLU A 95 -25.60 56.97 -34.24
C GLU A 95 -27.03 56.80 -34.74
N TYR A 96 -27.72 57.91 -35.04
CA TYR A 96 -29.05 57.92 -35.68
C TYR A 96 -30.14 57.06 -35.00
N GLY A 97 -30.17 57.07 -33.67
CA GLY A 97 -31.24 56.42 -32.91
C GLY A 97 -32.52 57.26 -32.83
N LEU A 98 -33.62 56.60 -32.45
CA LEU A 98 -34.93 57.18 -32.19
C LEU A 98 -35.27 57.09 -30.71
N LEU A 99 -35.72 58.21 -30.14
CA LEU A 99 -36.22 58.30 -28.77
C LEU A 99 -37.57 59.02 -28.74
N GLN A 100 -38.39 58.73 -27.73
CA GLN A 100 -39.69 59.37 -27.50
C GLN A 100 -39.72 60.07 -26.14
N ILE A 101 -40.19 61.32 -26.11
CA ILE A 101 -40.38 62.11 -24.89
C ILE A 101 -41.81 62.64 -24.87
N GLY A 102 -42.64 62.13 -23.96
CA GLY A 102 -44.09 62.38 -24.02
C GLY A 102 -44.67 61.89 -25.35
N ASP A 103 -45.26 62.80 -26.12
CA ASP A 103 -45.84 62.52 -27.44
C ASP A 103 -44.90 62.84 -28.61
N GLU A 104 -43.65 63.23 -28.34
CA GLU A 104 -42.68 63.62 -29.37
C GLU A 104 -41.66 62.53 -29.66
N ILE A 105 -41.35 62.30 -30.94
CA ILE A 105 -40.21 61.49 -31.38
C ILE A 105 -39.05 62.39 -31.79
N VAL A 106 -37.84 62.05 -31.36
CA VAL A 106 -36.60 62.77 -31.66
C VAL A 106 -35.60 61.77 -32.22
N THR A 107 -34.88 62.16 -33.28
CA THR A 107 -33.69 61.42 -33.74
C THR A 107 -32.43 62.18 -33.36
N TYR A 108 -31.34 61.51 -33.03
CA TYR A 108 -30.07 62.15 -32.66
C TYR A 108 -28.92 61.61 -33.51
N LYS A 109 -27.90 62.45 -33.76
CA LYS A 109 -26.77 62.05 -34.62
C LYS A 109 -25.73 61.23 -33.86
N ALA A 110 -25.46 61.56 -32.61
CA ALA A 110 -24.50 60.87 -31.75
C ALA A 110 -24.87 60.97 -30.28
N LYS A 111 -24.30 60.10 -29.44
CA LYS A 111 -24.50 60.12 -27.99
C LYS A 111 -23.16 60.09 -27.22
N THR A 112 -23.20 60.59 -25.99
CA THR A 112 -22.22 60.31 -24.92
C THR A 112 -22.90 59.44 -23.86
N ASP A 113 -22.23 59.11 -22.75
CA ASP A 113 -22.83 58.26 -21.69
C ASP A 113 -24.09 58.86 -21.04
N THR A 114 -24.26 60.19 -21.09
CA THR A 114 -25.37 60.92 -20.44
C THR A 114 -26.07 61.94 -21.34
N GLU A 115 -25.66 62.08 -22.60
CA GLU A 115 -26.18 63.13 -23.50
C GLU A 115 -26.46 62.60 -24.91
N PHE A 116 -27.53 63.09 -25.52
CA PHE A 116 -27.80 62.96 -26.96
C PHE A 116 -27.46 64.27 -27.66
N THR A 117 -26.72 64.21 -28.77
CA THR A 117 -26.22 65.38 -29.51
C THR A 117 -26.71 65.38 -30.96
N GLY A 118 -26.93 66.59 -31.50
CA GLY A 118 -27.45 66.76 -32.86
C GLY A 118 -28.89 66.26 -32.99
N CYS A 119 -29.72 66.54 -31.97
CA CYS A 119 -31.11 66.11 -31.91
C CYS A 119 -31.97 66.84 -32.93
N VAL A 120 -32.63 66.09 -33.81
CA VAL A 120 -33.67 66.56 -34.73
C VAL A 120 -35.03 66.20 -34.13
N ARG A 121 -35.80 67.25 -33.82
CA ARG A 121 -37.04 67.23 -33.04
C ARG A 121 -38.27 67.05 -33.94
N GLY A 122 -39.36 66.48 -33.42
CA GLY A 122 -40.58 66.25 -34.20
C GLY A 122 -40.40 65.30 -35.38
N PHE A 123 -39.63 64.22 -35.17
CA PHE A 123 -39.40 63.20 -36.19
C PHE A 123 -40.66 62.32 -36.35
N SER A 124 -40.81 61.69 -37.52
CA SER A 124 -41.91 60.74 -37.78
C SER A 124 -41.36 59.33 -37.84
N GLY A 125 -41.92 58.42 -37.04
CA GLY A 125 -41.33 57.11 -36.87
C GLY A 125 -42.28 56.09 -36.25
N ILE A 126 -41.75 54.89 -36.07
CA ILE A 126 -42.46 53.79 -35.43
C ILE A 126 -42.50 54.07 -33.93
N SER A 127 -43.70 54.26 -33.37
CA SER A 127 -43.92 54.49 -31.94
C SER A 127 -44.32 53.22 -31.19
N GLY A 128 -44.68 52.15 -31.91
CA GLY A 128 -45.01 50.86 -31.30
C GLY A 128 -45.46 49.80 -32.30
N TYR A 129 -45.78 48.62 -31.78
CA TYR A 129 -46.38 47.52 -32.52
C TYR A 129 -47.75 47.22 -31.93
N ASP A 130 -48.76 47.00 -32.77
CA ASP A 130 -50.05 46.48 -32.30
C ASP A 130 -49.90 44.98 -31.98
N VAL A 131 -49.74 44.69 -30.69
CA VAL A 131 -49.62 43.33 -30.15
C VAL A 131 -50.96 42.77 -29.65
N GLY A 132 -52.07 43.44 -29.94
CA GLY A 132 -53.40 42.95 -29.61
C GLY A 132 -53.78 41.71 -30.43
N ILE A 133 -54.34 40.68 -29.77
CA ILE A 133 -55.22 39.73 -30.45
C ILE A 133 -56.45 40.54 -30.89
N SER A 134 -56.41 41.10 -32.09
CA SER A 134 -57.60 41.60 -32.74
C SER A 134 -58.55 40.41 -32.86
N THR A 135 -59.65 40.43 -32.11
CA THR A 135 -60.74 39.44 -32.14
C THR A 135 -61.49 39.43 -33.49
N VAL A 136 -60.97 40.14 -34.50
CA VAL A 136 -61.51 40.19 -35.85
C VAL A 136 -60.64 39.30 -36.75
N PHE A 137 -61.22 38.17 -37.16
CA PHE A 137 -60.65 37.13 -38.04
C PHE A 137 -60.12 37.62 -39.41
N SER A 138 -60.12 38.92 -39.69
CA SER A 138 -59.65 39.50 -40.95
C SER A 138 -58.17 39.89 -40.98
N ASN A 139 -57.44 39.86 -39.86
CA ASN A 139 -56.00 40.20 -39.81
C ASN A 139 -55.14 39.18 -39.04
N VAL A 140 -55.39 37.88 -39.25
CA VAL A 140 -54.49 36.84 -38.73
C VAL A 140 -53.13 36.98 -39.43
N ASN A 141 -52.06 37.23 -38.65
CA ASN A 141 -50.66 37.36 -39.07
C ASN A 141 -50.19 38.68 -39.72
N ARG A 142 -50.82 39.83 -39.47
CA ARG A 142 -50.17 41.13 -39.75
C ARG A 142 -49.91 41.91 -38.46
N GLN A 143 -48.65 42.01 -38.07
CA GLN A 143 -48.18 42.96 -37.08
C GLN A 143 -48.26 44.35 -37.70
N ASN A 144 -49.30 45.11 -37.37
CA ASN A 144 -49.37 46.49 -37.82
C ASN A 144 -48.44 47.34 -36.96
N VAL A 145 -47.49 47.98 -37.63
CA VAL A 145 -46.59 48.97 -37.05
C VAL A 145 -47.40 50.24 -36.82
N ILE A 146 -47.33 50.82 -35.62
CA ILE A 146 -47.93 52.11 -35.32
C ILE A 146 -46.93 53.19 -35.73
N PHE A 147 -47.26 53.92 -36.79
CA PHE A 147 -46.48 55.06 -37.24
C PHE A 147 -47.09 56.34 -36.66
N SER A 148 -46.26 57.17 -36.03
CA SER A 148 -46.69 58.44 -35.44
C SER A 148 -45.90 59.59 -36.05
N GLU A 149 -46.64 60.60 -36.52
CA GLU A 149 -46.09 61.90 -36.89
C GLU A 149 -46.13 62.79 -35.65
N THR A 150 -45.02 63.44 -35.32
CA THR A 150 -44.90 64.23 -34.09
C THR A 150 -44.35 65.62 -34.35
N SER A 151 -44.63 66.56 -33.45
CA SER A 151 -44.12 67.93 -33.50
C SER A 151 -43.31 68.25 -32.26
N ALA A 152 -42.33 69.15 -32.38
CA ALA A 152 -41.45 69.56 -31.30
C ALA A 152 -42.23 70.13 -30.09
N SER A 153 -42.14 69.48 -28.92
CA SER A 153 -42.74 69.91 -27.64
C SER A 153 -41.69 70.19 -26.55
N ALA A 154 -42.04 70.96 -25.51
CA ALA A 154 -41.19 71.14 -24.33
C ALA A 154 -41.50 70.03 -23.31
N ALA A 155 -40.47 69.54 -22.60
CA ALA A 155 -40.65 68.53 -21.55
C ALA A 155 -39.93 68.93 -20.26
N ALA A 156 -40.55 68.62 -19.13
CA ALA A 156 -40.02 68.94 -17.80
C ALA A 156 -38.90 67.98 -17.39
N ASN A 157 -38.06 68.43 -16.45
CA ASN A 157 -37.05 67.59 -15.80
C ASN A 157 -37.70 66.31 -15.21
N GLY A 158 -37.04 65.16 -15.36
CA GLY A 158 -37.55 63.86 -14.93
C GLY A 158 -38.57 63.22 -15.87
N ALA A 159 -38.89 63.81 -17.02
CA ALA A 159 -39.73 63.15 -18.01
C ALA A 159 -39.06 61.87 -18.55
N VAL A 160 -39.87 60.82 -18.73
CA VAL A 160 -39.41 59.53 -19.24
C VAL A 160 -39.09 59.65 -20.73
N VAL A 161 -37.89 59.20 -21.08
CA VAL A 161 -37.37 59.12 -22.45
C VAL A 161 -37.37 57.66 -22.86
N LYS A 162 -38.22 57.27 -23.79
CA LYS A 162 -38.31 55.89 -24.29
C LYS A 162 -37.40 55.68 -25.49
N ASN A 163 -36.74 54.53 -25.56
CA ASN A 163 -35.89 54.13 -26.68
C ASN A 163 -36.72 53.41 -27.75
N LEU A 164 -37.06 54.12 -28.82
CA LEU A 164 -37.87 53.54 -29.91
C LEU A 164 -37.08 52.55 -30.77
N SER A 165 -35.76 52.74 -30.85
CA SER A 165 -34.85 51.92 -31.67
C SER A 165 -34.79 50.44 -31.24
N VAL A 166 -35.19 50.14 -29.99
CA VAL A 166 -35.05 48.81 -29.36
C VAL A 166 -36.41 48.15 -29.12
N ILE A 167 -37.53 48.79 -29.47
CA ILE A 167 -38.88 48.25 -29.24
C ILE A 167 -39.06 46.86 -29.87
N PHE A 168 -38.54 46.65 -31.08
CA PHE A 168 -38.61 45.35 -31.73
C PHE A 168 -37.90 44.27 -30.89
N LEU A 169 -36.71 44.59 -30.38
CA LEU A 169 -35.92 43.68 -29.55
C LEU A 169 -36.59 43.40 -28.21
N GLN A 170 -37.29 44.38 -27.63
CA GLN A 170 -38.10 44.20 -26.42
C GLN A 170 -39.25 43.23 -26.64
N GLU A 171 -40.02 43.41 -27.72
CA GLU A 171 -41.13 42.52 -28.06
C GLU A 171 -40.62 41.12 -28.46
N PHE A 172 -39.49 41.03 -29.14
CA PHE A 172 -38.83 39.77 -29.44
C PHE A 172 -38.38 39.05 -28.17
N TYR A 173 -37.76 39.76 -27.23
CA TYR A 173 -37.31 39.20 -25.94
C TYR A 173 -38.49 38.72 -25.08
N LYS A 174 -39.59 39.48 -25.01
CA LYS A 174 -40.82 39.04 -24.34
C LYS A 174 -41.36 37.73 -24.94
N LYS A 175 -41.39 37.61 -26.28
CA LYS A 175 -41.80 36.37 -26.95
C LYS A 175 -40.84 35.22 -26.69
N LEU A 176 -39.54 35.49 -26.60
CA LEU A 176 -38.52 34.50 -26.29
C LEU A 176 -38.71 33.95 -24.86
N LYS A 177 -38.90 34.83 -23.87
CA LYS A 177 -39.28 34.43 -22.49
C LYS A 177 -40.54 33.58 -22.46
N LYS A 178 -41.59 33.99 -23.19
CA LYS A 178 -42.85 33.25 -23.32
C LYS A 178 -42.69 31.84 -23.90
N THR A 179 -41.69 31.66 -24.76
CA THR A 179 -41.48 30.37 -25.45
C THR A 179 -40.62 29.42 -24.63
N PHE A 180 -39.56 29.92 -23.98
CA PHE A 180 -38.54 29.07 -23.34
C PHE A 180 -38.62 28.97 -21.82
N THR A 181 -39.26 29.93 -21.15
CA THR A 181 -39.41 29.95 -19.69
C THR A 181 -40.87 30.08 -19.26
N PRO A 182 -41.77 29.15 -19.64
CA PRO A 182 -43.18 29.24 -19.31
C PRO A 182 -43.44 29.28 -17.80
N GLY A 183 -44.32 30.18 -17.36
CA GLY A 183 -44.63 30.43 -15.94
C GLY A 183 -43.69 31.41 -15.24
N LEU A 184 -42.57 31.81 -15.87
CA LEU A 184 -41.65 32.84 -15.37
C LEU A 184 -41.68 34.12 -16.22
N GLU A 185 -42.68 34.26 -17.08
CA GLU A 185 -42.63 35.15 -18.25
C GLU A 185 -42.91 36.60 -17.88
N GLU A 186 -43.76 36.78 -16.87
CA GLU A 186 -44.17 38.05 -16.30
C GLU A 186 -43.36 38.42 -15.05
N TYR A 187 -42.38 37.61 -14.66
CA TYR A 187 -41.51 37.87 -13.52
C TYR A 187 -40.20 38.51 -13.96
N ASP A 188 -39.77 39.52 -13.21
CA ASP A 188 -38.46 40.12 -13.36
C ASP A 188 -37.41 39.22 -12.71
N PHE A 189 -36.32 38.96 -13.44
CA PHE A 189 -35.16 38.26 -12.91
C PHE A 189 -34.23 39.25 -12.22
N VAL A 190 -33.43 38.76 -11.28
CA VAL A 190 -32.40 39.55 -10.60
C VAL A 190 -31.43 40.15 -11.63
N SER A 191 -31.04 41.42 -11.44
CA SER A 191 -30.18 42.18 -12.36
C SER A 191 -28.84 41.51 -12.65
N ASP A 192 -28.33 40.76 -11.67
CA ASP A 192 -27.00 40.15 -11.69
C ASP A 192 -27.03 38.73 -12.28
N LEU A 193 -28.20 38.25 -12.69
CA LEU A 193 -28.37 36.93 -13.30
C LEU A 193 -27.99 36.97 -14.79
N ASP A 194 -27.16 36.02 -15.21
CA ASP A 194 -26.99 35.72 -16.63
C ASP A 194 -28.24 35.00 -17.16
N VAL A 195 -29.19 35.82 -17.64
CA VAL A 195 -30.46 35.35 -18.20
C VAL A 195 -30.24 34.47 -19.44
N GLY A 196 -29.18 34.71 -20.21
CA GLY A 196 -28.83 33.92 -21.38
C GLY A 196 -28.49 32.48 -21.00
N ASN A 197 -27.65 32.32 -19.98
CA ASN A 197 -27.28 31.01 -19.45
C ASN A 197 -28.49 30.28 -18.82
N PHE A 198 -29.33 31.01 -18.06
CA PHE A 198 -30.53 30.42 -17.47
C PHE A 198 -31.52 29.90 -18.53
N ILE A 199 -31.81 30.70 -19.57
CA ILE A 199 -32.74 30.31 -20.64
C ILE A 199 -32.20 29.11 -21.43
N LYS A 200 -30.88 29.04 -21.71
CA LYS A 200 -30.24 27.88 -22.37
C LYS A 200 -30.44 26.58 -21.60
N HIS A 201 -30.36 26.65 -20.27
CA HIS A 201 -30.52 25.49 -19.38
C HIS A 201 -31.92 25.37 -18.76
N ALA A 202 -32.90 26.15 -19.22
CA ALA A 202 -34.26 26.13 -18.69
C ALA A 202 -34.88 24.72 -18.76
N ARG A 203 -34.55 23.94 -19.79
CA ARG A 203 -34.98 22.53 -19.89
C ARG A 203 -34.53 21.69 -18.69
N ASN A 204 -33.28 21.81 -18.26
CA ASN A 204 -32.75 21.07 -17.12
C ASN A 204 -33.44 21.50 -15.83
N PHE A 205 -33.67 22.81 -15.68
CA PHE A 205 -34.43 23.35 -14.56
C PHE A 205 -35.84 22.74 -14.47
N TYR A 206 -36.60 22.72 -15.58
CA TYR A 206 -37.93 22.10 -15.60
C TYR A 206 -37.91 20.59 -15.42
N GLN A 207 -36.89 19.88 -15.93
CA GLN A 207 -36.72 18.44 -15.69
C GLN A 207 -36.43 18.12 -14.22
N SER A 208 -35.72 19.00 -13.52
CA SER A 208 -35.38 18.86 -12.10
C SER A 208 -36.49 19.28 -11.13
N LYS A 209 -37.66 19.66 -11.65
CA LYS A 209 -38.77 20.20 -10.85
C LYS A 209 -39.16 19.25 -9.72
N GLY A 210 -38.98 19.70 -8.48
CA GLY A 210 -39.30 18.95 -7.26
C GLY A 210 -38.09 18.44 -6.49
N ILE A 211 -36.88 18.52 -7.08
CA ILE A 211 -35.62 18.22 -6.40
C ILE A 211 -35.18 19.45 -5.59
N ALA A 212 -34.48 19.26 -4.46
CA ALA A 212 -34.00 20.34 -3.60
C ALA A 212 -33.21 21.41 -4.39
N GLU A 213 -32.35 20.99 -5.31
CA GLU A 213 -31.55 21.85 -6.18
C GLU A 213 -32.43 22.76 -7.05
N SER A 214 -33.56 22.28 -7.54
CA SER A 214 -34.49 23.09 -8.35
C SER A 214 -35.10 24.23 -7.54
N VAL A 215 -35.40 23.98 -6.27
CA VAL A 215 -35.93 24.99 -5.34
C VAL A 215 -34.86 26.04 -5.05
N LYS A 216 -33.61 25.61 -4.79
CA LYS A 216 -32.47 26.53 -4.59
C LYS A 216 -32.26 27.44 -5.80
N ILE A 217 -32.29 26.87 -7.01
CA ILE A 217 -32.15 27.62 -8.27
C ILE A 217 -33.30 28.61 -8.44
N LEU A 218 -34.54 28.21 -8.16
CA LEU A 218 -35.72 29.09 -8.26
C LEU A 218 -35.59 30.33 -7.36
N PHE A 219 -35.22 30.14 -6.09
CA PHE A 219 -35.05 31.25 -5.15
C PHE A 219 -33.88 32.17 -5.55
N LYS A 220 -32.81 31.60 -6.10
CA LYS A 220 -31.67 32.39 -6.59
C LYS A 220 -32.03 33.23 -7.83
N VAL A 221 -32.83 32.70 -8.75
CA VAL A 221 -33.24 33.39 -9.98
C VAL A 221 -34.25 34.52 -9.72
N LEU A 222 -35.21 34.30 -8.81
CA LEU A 222 -36.27 35.27 -8.52
C LEU A 222 -35.87 36.31 -7.48
N TYR A 223 -35.14 35.90 -6.45
CA TYR A 223 -34.89 36.74 -5.27
C TYR A 223 -33.42 36.97 -4.95
N GLY A 224 -32.50 36.29 -5.65
CA GLY A 224 -31.05 36.44 -5.43
C GLY A 224 -30.55 35.86 -4.12
N VAL A 225 -31.35 35.03 -3.44
CA VAL A 225 -31.03 34.44 -2.13
C VAL A 225 -30.68 32.96 -2.26
N ASN A 226 -29.75 32.50 -1.40
CA ASN A 226 -29.46 31.07 -1.25
C ASN A 226 -30.48 30.44 -0.29
N ALA A 227 -31.36 29.58 -0.82
CA ALA A 227 -32.31 28.83 -0.01
C ALA A 227 -31.69 27.54 0.54
N GLU A 228 -32.03 27.16 1.77
CA GLU A 228 -31.72 25.86 2.35
C GLU A 228 -33.02 25.04 2.42
N VAL A 229 -33.02 23.86 1.80
CA VAL A 229 -34.19 22.97 1.78
C VAL A 229 -33.90 21.83 2.75
N LEU A 230 -34.63 21.80 3.86
CA LEU A 230 -34.56 20.72 4.85
C LEU A 230 -35.59 19.66 4.48
N ASP A 231 -35.12 18.52 3.98
CA ASP A 231 -35.95 17.35 3.77
C ASP A 231 -36.13 16.58 5.08
N LEU A 232 -37.36 16.54 5.59
CA LEU A 232 -37.70 15.80 6.81
C LEU A 232 -37.81 14.30 6.57
N GLU A 233 -37.94 13.86 5.31
CA GLU A 233 -38.02 12.45 4.94
C GLU A 233 -36.70 11.71 5.21
N SER A 234 -35.56 12.39 5.06
CA SER A 234 -34.24 11.85 5.43
C SER A 234 -34.07 11.63 6.94
N ARG A 235 -34.92 12.26 7.76
CA ARG A 235 -34.92 12.13 9.23
C ARG A 235 -36.00 11.17 9.74
N LEU A 236 -36.79 10.58 8.85
CA LEU A 236 -37.72 9.52 9.18
C LEU A 236 -37.00 8.17 9.16
N ILE A 237 -37.31 7.33 10.15
CA ILE A 237 -36.85 5.94 10.19
C ILE A 237 -37.56 5.21 9.04
N LYS A 238 -36.82 4.91 7.96
CA LYS A 238 -37.32 4.08 6.86
C LYS A 238 -36.87 2.63 7.07
N PRO A 239 -37.73 1.63 6.79
CA PRO A 239 -37.24 0.27 6.57
C PRO A 239 -36.25 0.31 5.40
N SER A 240 -35.06 -0.28 5.59
CA SER A 240 -33.97 -0.20 4.61
C SER A 240 -34.47 -0.55 3.21
N SER A 241 -34.18 0.28 2.21
CA SER A 241 -34.10 -0.20 0.83
C SER A 241 -33.20 -1.44 0.86
N SER A 242 -33.54 -2.48 0.10
CA SER A 242 -32.89 -3.80 0.12
C SER A 242 -31.44 -3.82 -0.38
N GLU A 243 -30.67 -2.75 -0.13
CA GLU A 243 -29.26 -2.61 -0.43
C GLU A 243 -28.46 -2.83 0.86
N TYR A 244 -27.78 -3.96 0.91
CA TYR A 244 -26.90 -4.32 2.02
C TYR A 244 -25.63 -3.47 1.94
N ILE A 245 -25.53 -2.45 2.79
CA ILE A 245 -24.32 -1.63 2.90
C ILE A 245 -23.22 -2.50 3.51
N ARG A 246 -22.22 -2.88 2.69
CA ARG A 246 -21.02 -3.57 3.17
C ARG A 246 -20.06 -2.54 3.72
N ARG A 247 -19.81 -2.61 5.04
CA ARG A 247 -18.81 -1.78 5.73
C ARG A 247 -17.76 -2.71 6.34
N GLU A 248 -16.50 -2.31 6.20
CA GLU A 248 -15.42 -2.89 6.98
C GLU A 248 -15.05 -1.94 8.10
N LEU A 249 -14.68 -2.49 9.25
CA LEU A 249 -14.37 -1.71 10.45
C LEU A 249 -12.86 -1.75 10.68
N ILE A 250 -12.22 -0.59 10.62
CA ILE A 250 -10.83 -0.41 10.99
C ILE A 250 -10.79 0.22 12.38
N VAL A 251 -10.01 -0.32 13.30
CA VAL A 251 -9.77 0.32 14.60
C VAL A 251 -8.42 0.98 14.60
N ALA A 252 -8.38 2.28 14.90
CA ALA A 252 -7.18 3.08 14.90
C ALA A 252 -6.98 3.88 16.19
N GLU A 253 -5.72 4.13 16.53
CA GLU A 253 -5.29 5.08 17.54
C GLU A 253 -4.97 6.42 16.86
N ASN A 254 -5.41 7.54 17.44
CA ASN A 254 -5.08 8.87 16.91
C ASN A 254 -3.63 9.25 17.25
N ILE A 255 -2.86 9.70 16.26
CA ILE A 255 -1.51 10.27 16.46
C ILE A 255 -1.59 11.80 16.46
N SER A 256 -2.26 12.38 15.45
CA SER A 256 -2.45 13.82 15.30
C SER A 256 -3.65 14.17 14.43
N GLY A 257 -4.23 15.34 14.67
CA GLY A 257 -5.45 15.81 14.00
C GLY A 257 -6.73 15.32 14.68
N ASP A 258 -7.87 15.63 14.07
CA ASP A 258 -9.20 15.22 14.49
C ASP A 258 -9.77 14.11 13.58
N PRO A 259 -9.87 12.86 14.07
CA PRO A 259 -10.44 11.75 13.31
C PRO A 259 -11.89 11.96 12.88
N PHE A 260 -12.69 12.78 13.58
CA PHE A 260 -14.08 13.04 13.16
C PHE A 260 -14.15 13.83 11.85
N GLY A 261 -13.13 14.65 11.55
CA GLY A 261 -13.02 15.37 10.27
C GLY A 261 -12.75 14.45 9.07
N LEU A 262 -12.52 13.16 9.29
CA LEU A 262 -12.31 12.17 8.24
C LEU A 262 -13.62 11.55 7.74
N GLU A 263 -14.76 11.81 8.38
CA GLU A 263 -16.05 11.32 7.89
C GLU A 263 -16.34 11.87 6.48
N GLY A 264 -16.59 10.97 5.53
CA GLY A 264 -16.78 11.31 4.12
C GLY A 264 -15.48 11.59 3.34
N GLN A 265 -14.30 11.42 3.96
CA GLN A 265 -13.00 11.65 3.34
C GLN A 265 -12.28 10.33 2.99
N THR A 266 -11.31 10.41 2.10
CA THR A 266 -10.44 9.29 1.75
C THR A 266 -9.22 9.24 2.66
N ILE A 267 -8.95 8.06 3.22
CA ILE A 267 -7.71 7.76 3.93
C ILE A 267 -6.75 7.02 3.00
N PHE A 268 -5.46 7.30 3.18
CA PHE A 268 -4.35 6.73 2.43
C PHE A 268 -3.36 6.06 3.37
N LYS A 269 -2.65 5.05 2.88
CA LYS A 269 -1.54 4.44 3.61
C LYS A 269 -0.28 5.30 3.46
N SER A 270 0.49 5.48 4.53
CA SER A 270 1.65 6.39 4.53
C SER A 270 2.80 5.95 3.62
N ASN A 271 2.94 4.64 3.39
CA ASN A 271 3.98 4.05 2.55
C ASN A 271 3.51 3.71 1.12
N ASP A 272 2.20 3.76 0.87
CA ASP A 272 1.60 3.40 -0.41
C ASP A 272 0.32 4.22 -0.65
N LEU A 273 0.38 5.19 -1.55
CA LEU A 273 -0.74 6.05 -1.89
C LEU A 273 -1.78 5.35 -2.79
N GLU A 274 -1.45 4.20 -3.39
CA GLU A 274 -2.41 3.42 -4.17
C GLU A 274 -3.40 2.72 -3.24
N THR A 275 -2.99 2.39 -2.00
CA THR A 275 -3.88 1.85 -0.99
C THR A 275 -4.72 2.97 -0.34
N ASN A 276 -6.00 3.06 -0.72
CA ASN A 276 -6.91 4.10 -0.27
C ASN A 276 -8.35 3.60 -0.04
N ALA A 277 -9.06 4.28 0.87
CA ALA A 277 -10.42 3.92 1.27
C ALA A 277 -11.23 5.14 1.70
N SER A 278 -12.53 5.18 1.38
CA SER A 278 -13.43 6.23 1.86
C SER A 278 -13.99 5.87 3.24
N VAL A 279 -13.86 6.79 4.20
CA VAL A 279 -14.43 6.65 5.54
C VAL A 279 -15.90 7.08 5.50
N SER A 280 -16.78 6.20 5.98
CA SER A 280 -18.23 6.42 6.07
C SER A 280 -18.71 6.88 7.43
N ASP A 281 -18.03 6.48 8.51
CA ASP A 281 -18.41 6.80 9.89
C ASP A 281 -17.21 6.66 10.82
N VAL A 282 -17.20 7.40 11.92
CA VAL A 282 -16.14 7.40 12.93
C VAL A 282 -16.74 7.31 14.33
N GLU A 283 -16.57 6.16 14.99
CA GLU A 283 -17.01 5.95 16.38
C GLU A 283 -15.82 5.99 17.34
N ILE A 284 -15.97 6.67 18.48
CA ILE A 284 -14.96 6.68 19.55
C ILE A 284 -15.31 5.65 20.63
N PHE A 285 -14.31 4.92 21.12
CA PHE A 285 -14.44 4.11 22.33
C PHE A 285 -13.15 4.12 23.16
N THR A 286 -13.26 3.83 24.45
CA THR A 286 -12.11 3.82 25.36
C THR A 286 -11.90 2.42 25.94
N ARG A 287 -10.64 2.00 26.00
CA ARG A 287 -10.22 0.72 26.60
C ARG A 287 -8.91 0.93 27.36
N ASN A 288 -8.85 0.51 28.62
CA ASN A 288 -7.67 0.66 29.48
C ASN A 288 -7.12 2.11 29.52
N ASN A 289 -8.01 3.10 29.65
CA ASN A 289 -7.68 4.54 29.61
C ASN A 289 -7.02 5.02 28.30
N GLN A 290 -7.02 4.21 27.24
CA GLN A 290 -6.62 4.61 25.89
C GLN A 290 -7.86 4.79 25.02
N THR A 291 -7.82 5.80 24.17
CA THR A 291 -8.90 6.14 23.24
C THR A 291 -8.61 5.51 21.88
N PHE A 292 -9.61 4.83 21.33
CA PHE A 292 -9.57 4.22 20.01
C PHE A 292 -10.73 4.74 19.17
N TYR A 293 -10.53 4.74 17.85
CA TYR A 293 -11.51 5.19 16.87
C TYR A 293 -11.82 4.03 15.94
N LYS A 294 -13.10 3.70 15.77
CA LYS A 294 -13.56 2.77 14.74
C LYS A 294 -13.91 3.57 13.51
N LEU A 295 -13.21 3.33 12.42
CA LEU A 295 -13.46 3.91 11.11
C LEU A 295 -14.26 2.88 10.31
N GLY A 296 -15.51 3.21 9.99
CA GLY A 296 -16.30 2.42 9.06
C GLY A 296 -15.86 2.75 7.64
N VAL A 297 -15.15 1.86 6.96
CA VAL A 297 -14.77 2.02 5.56
C VAL A 297 -15.89 1.54 4.65
N PHE A 298 -16.21 2.36 3.64
CA PHE A 298 -17.22 2.03 2.65
C PHE A 298 -16.65 1.12 1.57
N VAL A 299 -17.13 -0.12 1.49
CA VAL A 299 -16.69 -1.10 0.48
C VAL A 299 -17.52 -1.00 -0.79
N GLY A 300 -18.83 -0.76 -0.69
CA GLY A 300 -19.71 -0.60 -1.85
C GLY A 300 -21.13 -1.14 -1.64
N TYR A 301 -21.93 -1.00 -2.70
CA TYR A 301 -23.31 -1.49 -2.76
C TYR A 301 -23.47 -2.79 -3.59
N ASN A 302 -22.43 -3.22 -4.32
CA ASN A 302 -22.37 -4.40 -5.23
C ASN A 302 -20.97 -5.08 -5.15
N ASP A 303 -20.69 -6.13 -5.94
CA ASP A 303 -19.39 -6.85 -6.03
C ASP A 303 -18.19 -6.02 -6.53
N ARG A 304 -18.29 -4.69 -6.58
CA ARG A 304 -17.17 -3.80 -6.91
C ARG A 304 -16.71 -3.10 -5.64
N ASP A 305 -15.57 -3.54 -5.15
CA ASP A 305 -14.92 -2.97 -3.98
C ASP A 305 -14.38 -1.56 -4.35
N LEU A 306 -14.81 -0.56 -3.59
CA LEU A 306 -14.32 0.83 -3.61
C LEU A 306 -13.08 1.03 -2.73
N VAL A 307 -12.68 -0.01 -2.01
CA VAL A 307 -11.39 -0.07 -1.31
C VAL A 307 -10.34 -0.48 -2.34
N GLU A 308 -9.37 0.40 -2.58
CA GLU A 308 -8.22 0.09 -3.42
C GLU A 308 -7.06 -0.32 -2.50
N GLY A 309 -6.52 -1.53 -2.68
CA GLY A 309 -5.42 -2.06 -1.86
C GLY A 309 -5.83 -2.77 -0.57
N ILE A 310 -4.85 -3.11 0.28
CA ILE A 310 -5.06 -3.83 1.55
C ILE A 310 -4.39 -3.05 2.68
N PHE A 311 -5.20 -2.62 3.64
CA PHE A 311 -4.71 -2.02 4.89
C PHE A 311 -4.14 -3.12 5.80
N SER A 312 -2.81 -3.18 5.90
CA SER A 312 -2.12 -4.07 6.84
C SER A 312 -2.07 -3.48 8.25
N ILE A 313 -2.12 -4.34 9.27
CA ILE A 313 -1.84 -3.94 10.64
C ILE A 313 -0.31 -3.78 10.79
N PRO A 314 0.19 -2.59 11.17
CA PRO A 314 1.62 -2.39 11.40
C PRO A 314 2.17 -3.32 12.48
N GLY A 315 3.38 -3.85 12.27
CA GLY A 315 4.06 -4.66 13.27
C GLY A 315 4.27 -3.90 14.59
N ALA A 316 3.92 -4.54 15.70
CA ALA A 316 4.12 -4.01 17.04
C ALA A 316 4.71 -5.10 17.95
N SER A 317 5.71 -4.73 18.74
CA SER A 317 6.43 -5.64 19.63
C SER A 317 6.88 -4.92 20.89
N ARG A 318 7.43 -5.67 21.85
CA ARG A 318 7.98 -5.13 23.10
C ARG A 318 9.43 -5.51 23.27
N VAL A 319 10.19 -4.60 23.86
CA VAL A 319 11.62 -4.78 24.13
C VAL A 319 11.83 -5.77 25.28
N LEU A 320 12.72 -6.74 25.08
CA LEU A 320 13.06 -7.78 26.05
C LEU A 320 14.20 -7.41 27.00
N GLU A 321 15.05 -6.45 26.63
CA GLU A 321 16.19 -5.99 27.43
C GLU A 321 16.42 -4.50 27.18
N PRO A 322 16.81 -3.70 28.21
CA PRO A 322 17.13 -2.29 28.02
C PRO A 322 18.19 -2.07 26.93
N VAL A 323 17.99 -1.08 26.08
CA VAL A 323 18.87 -0.75 24.96
C VAL A 323 19.51 0.62 25.19
N GLU A 324 20.83 0.65 25.24
CA GLU A 324 21.60 1.87 25.40
C GLU A 324 21.67 2.70 24.11
N VAL A 325 22.03 3.98 24.25
CA VAL A 325 22.20 4.91 23.11
C VAL A 325 23.26 4.36 22.14
N ASN A 326 23.03 4.50 20.82
CA ASN A 326 23.87 3.95 19.76
C ASN A 326 23.98 2.41 19.71
N ALA A 327 23.07 1.68 20.35
CA ALA A 327 23.05 0.23 20.24
C ALA A 327 22.70 -0.24 18.80
N ASN A 328 23.44 -1.24 18.33
CA ASN A 328 23.29 -1.81 16.99
C ASN A 328 22.27 -2.97 16.91
N VAL A 329 21.80 -3.47 18.05
CA VAL A 329 20.91 -4.62 18.16
C VAL A 329 19.82 -4.34 19.16
N ILE A 330 18.58 -4.69 18.79
CA ILE A 330 17.42 -4.54 19.66
C ILE A 330 16.71 -5.89 19.76
N SER A 331 16.63 -6.43 20.98
CA SER A 331 15.93 -7.68 21.27
C SER A 331 14.46 -7.40 21.60
N VAL A 332 13.55 -8.07 20.89
CA VAL A 332 12.10 -7.91 21.02
C VAL A 332 11.39 -9.25 21.15
N ASP A 333 10.15 -9.24 21.61
CA ASP A 333 9.36 -10.46 21.78
C ASP A 333 9.17 -11.22 20.45
N SER A 334 8.77 -10.49 19.41
CA SER A 334 8.63 -11.01 18.06
C SER A 334 8.85 -9.91 17.02
N THR A 335 9.44 -10.24 15.88
CA THR A 335 9.57 -9.35 14.72
C THR A 335 8.58 -9.73 13.60
N ILE A 336 7.62 -10.62 13.88
CA ILE A 336 6.53 -10.94 12.96
C ILE A 336 5.70 -9.66 12.73
N GLY A 337 5.35 -9.38 11.47
CA GLY A 337 4.68 -8.14 11.06
C GLY A 337 5.63 -6.97 10.71
N PHE A 338 6.94 -7.15 10.83
CA PHE A 338 7.94 -6.19 10.35
C PHE A 338 8.54 -6.66 9.01
N GLY A 339 9.01 -5.73 8.17
CA GLY A 339 9.76 -6.06 6.95
C GLY A 339 11.13 -6.68 7.23
N GLN A 340 11.84 -7.19 6.21
CA GLN A 340 13.23 -7.67 6.38
C GLN A 340 14.18 -6.51 6.73
N THR A 341 13.87 -5.32 6.20
CA THR A 341 14.52 -4.03 6.46
C THR A 341 13.44 -2.97 6.65
N GLY A 342 13.74 -1.88 7.35
CA GLY A 342 12.82 -0.75 7.45
C GLY A 342 13.12 0.17 8.63
N THR A 343 12.13 0.99 8.98
CA THR A 343 12.19 1.90 10.13
C THR A 343 11.21 1.44 11.21
N ILE A 344 11.68 1.46 12.47
CA ILE A 344 10.87 1.27 13.67
C ILE A 344 10.88 2.53 14.55
N ILE A 345 9.81 2.73 15.31
CA ILE A 345 9.65 3.82 16.26
C ILE A 345 9.59 3.25 17.68
N SER A 346 10.35 3.86 18.59
CA SER A 346 10.27 3.59 20.02
C SER A 346 10.37 4.89 20.82
N GLY A 347 9.25 5.32 21.41
CA GLY A 347 9.15 6.65 22.01
C GLY A 347 9.46 7.73 20.97
N THR A 348 10.48 8.55 21.24
CA THR A 348 10.97 9.60 20.33
C THR A 348 12.01 9.07 19.32
N ASN A 349 12.52 7.86 19.49
CA ASN A 349 13.52 7.31 18.58
C ASN A 349 12.86 6.84 17.27
N ARG A 350 13.46 7.26 16.15
CA ARG A 350 13.22 6.71 14.82
C ARG A 350 14.46 5.92 14.41
N ILE A 351 14.33 4.60 14.27
CA ILE A 351 15.45 3.67 14.18
C ILE A 351 15.34 2.91 12.86
N ASP A 352 16.37 2.98 12.04
CA ASP A 352 16.48 2.19 10.82
C ASP A 352 17.26 0.90 11.10
N TYR A 353 16.79 -0.23 10.57
CA TYR A 353 17.44 -1.54 10.72
C TYR A 353 17.68 -2.20 9.36
N THR A 354 18.80 -2.92 9.25
CA THR A 354 19.27 -3.52 7.98
C THR A 354 18.92 -5.00 7.84
N SER A 355 18.60 -5.68 8.94
CA SER A 355 18.12 -7.05 8.94
C SER A 355 17.42 -7.37 10.27
N LYS A 356 16.70 -8.49 10.31
CA LYS A 356 16.05 -8.99 11.52
C LYS A 356 16.16 -10.50 11.63
N SER A 357 16.01 -11.03 12.84
CA SER A 357 15.65 -12.42 13.15
C SER A 357 14.23 -12.47 13.71
N ILE A 358 13.76 -13.65 14.14
CA ILE A 358 12.41 -13.84 14.71
C ILE A 358 12.17 -12.95 15.95
N ASN A 359 13.22 -12.60 16.70
CA ASN A 359 13.14 -11.87 17.96
C ASN A 359 14.21 -10.79 18.15
N GLN A 360 14.94 -10.39 17.10
CA GLN A 360 15.92 -9.31 17.18
C GLN A 360 15.98 -8.49 15.89
N PHE A 361 16.24 -7.20 16.01
CA PHE A 361 16.63 -6.32 14.90
C PHE A 361 18.15 -6.12 14.92
N TYR A 362 18.80 -6.11 13.76
CA TYR A 362 20.24 -5.93 13.60
C TYR A 362 20.57 -4.74 12.69
N GLY A 363 21.74 -4.15 12.90
CA GLY A 363 22.18 -3.00 12.13
C GLY A 363 21.37 -1.74 12.45
N CYS A 364 20.94 -1.60 13.71
CA CYS A 364 20.08 -0.51 14.15
C CYS A 364 20.86 0.80 14.22
N THR A 365 20.33 1.84 13.56
CA THR A 365 20.86 3.21 13.61
C THR A 365 19.75 4.18 13.99
N GLY A 366 20.04 5.20 14.82
CA GLY A 366 19.03 6.18 15.25
C GLY A 366 18.50 6.01 16.68
N VAL A 367 19.16 5.20 17.52
CA VAL A 367 18.85 5.11 18.96
C VAL A 367 19.45 6.31 19.69
N THR A 368 18.69 7.39 19.82
CA THR A 368 19.12 8.66 20.44
C THR A 368 18.88 8.73 21.94
N THR A 369 17.80 8.10 22.42
CA THR A 369 17.45 7.98 23.84
C THR A 369 17.43 6.51 24.24
N LYS A 370 17.77 6.24 25.50
CA LYS A 370 17.73 4.88 26.07
C LYS A 370 16.31 4.32 25.97
N ILE A 371 16.19 3.09 25.46
CA ILE A 371 14.93 2.36 25.40
C ILE A 371 14.87 1.44 26.61
N ASN A 372 13.82 1.55 27.39
CA ASN A 372 13.65 0.77 28.60
C ASN A 372 13.03 -0.60 28.28
N LEU A 373 13.14 -1.48 29.26
CA LEU A 373 12.49 -2.78 29.20
C LEU A 373 10.97 -2.62 29.06
N ALA A 374 10.35 -3.45 28.22
CA ALA A 374 8.92 -3.47 27.93
C ALA A 374 8.38 -2.24 27.17
N ASP A 375 9.25 -1.31 26.77
CA ASP A 375 8.89 -0.23 25.83
C ASP A 375 8.38 -0.85 24.51
N VAL A 376 7.41 -0.18 23.90
CA VAL A 376 6.79 -0.65 22.67
C VAL A 376 7.62 -0.20 21.47
N ILE A 377 7.87 -1.13 20.57
CA ILE A 377 8.48 -0.89 19.26
C ILE A 377 7.42 -1.11 18.20
N ARG A 378 7.30 -0.17 17.27
CA ARG A 378 6.30 -0.22 16.21
C ARG A 378 6.94 0.04 14.86
N ALA A 379 6.38 -0.52 13.80
CA ALA A 379 6.73 -0.12 12.44
C ALA A 379 6.34 1.35 12.20
N ASP A 380 7.12 2.06 11.40
CA ASP A 380 6.83 3.42 10.92
C ASP A 380 5.78 3.39 9.79
N GLU A 381 4.59 2.89 10.11
CA GLU A 381 3.44 2.82 9.19
C GLU A 381 2.21 3.44 9.86
N THR A 382 1.58 4.37 9.15
CA THR A 382 0.39 5.10 9.59
C THR A 382 -0.60 5.19 8.43
N ILE A 383 -1.85 5.47 8.75
CA ILE A 383 -2.84 5.93 7.78
C ILE A 383 -3.07 7.41 7.99
N PHE A 384 -3.33 8.13 6.90
CA PHE A 384 -3.58 9.56 6.98
C PHE A 384 -4.72 9.97 6.06
N GLY A 385 -5.40 11.05 6.43
CA GLY A 385 -6.41 11.69 5.61
C GLY A 385 -6.42 13.19 5.86
N TYR A 386 -7.27 13.89 5.12
CA TYR A 386 -7.39 15.35 5.19
C TYR A 386 -8.73 15.74 5.80
N GLU A 387 -8.69 16.49 6.89
CA GLU A 387 -9.88 16.88 7.63
C GLU A 387 -10.78 17.78 6.77
N ASN A 388 -12.05 17.41 6.63
CA ASN A 388 -13.04 18.13 5.82
C ASN A 388 -12.59 18.38 4.35
N GLY A 389 -11.64 17.57 3.85
CA GLY A 389 -11.07 17.73 2.50
C GLY A 389 -10.05 18.87 2.37
N ASP A 390 -9.57 19.44 3.48
CA ASP A 390 -8.53 20.48 3.48
C ASP A 390 -7.12 19.87 3.51
N ILE A 391 -6.36 20.09 2.42
CA ILE A 391 -5.01 19.54 2.22
C ILE A 391 -4.01 20.05 3.28
N GLU A 392 -4.30 21.20 3.91
CA GLU A 392 -3.45 21.76 4.97
C GLU A 392 -3.67 21.09 6.34
N ASN A 393 -4.84 20.46 6.55
CA ASN A 393 -5.22 19.83 7.81
C ASN A 393 -5.11 18.31 7.70
N ARG A 394 -3.89 17.79 7.86
CA ARG A 394 -3.60 16.35 7.82
C ARG A 394 -3.85 15.71 9.19
N CYS A 395 -4.69 14.67 9.21
CA CYS A 395 -4.89 13.78 10.35
C CYS A 395 -4.14 12.45 10.12
N ASP A 396 -3.31 12.05 11.08
CA ASP A 396 -2.54 10.80 11.06
C ASP A 396 -3.05 9.87 12.16
N MET A 397 -3.32 8.62 11.81
CA MET A 397 -3.79 7.57 12.71
C MET A 397 -2.99 6.29 12.52
N ARG A 398 -3.03 5.41 13.52
CA ARG A 398 -2.38 4.11 13.48
C ARG A 398 -3.40 3.00 13.56
N ILE A 399 -3.41 2.13 12.56
CA ILE A 399 -4.24 0.92 12.57
C ILE A 399 -3.80 -0.02 13.70
N THR A 400 -4.79 -0.59 14.37
CA THR A 400 -4.61 -1.61 15.40
C THR A 400 -5.32 -2.90 15.00
N GLY A 401 -4.84 -4.04 15.49
CA GLY A 401 -5.46 -5.33 15.22
C GLY A 401 -6.71 -5.55 16.08
N VAL A 402 -7.78 -6.03 15.43
CA VAL A 402 -9.00 -6.49 16.10
C VAL A 402 -9.20 -7.96 15.80
N LEU A 403 -9.64 -8.72 16.79
CA LEU A 403 -10.05 -10.10 16.60
C LEU A 403 -11.42 -10.09 15.90
N SER A 404 -11.46 -10.54 14.65
CA SER A 404 -12.68 -10.81 13.89
C SER A 404 -12.90 -12.32 13.75
N GLU A 405 -14.11 -12.71 13.34
CA GLU A 405 -14.45 -14.10 12.98
C GLU A 405 -14.12 -15.13 14.07
N PHE A 406 -14.59 -14.90 15.30
CA PHE A 406 -14.44 -15.88 16.37
C PHE A 406 -15.06 -17.23 15.96
N LYS A 407 -14.21 -18.25 15.83
CA LYS A 407 -14.61 -19.64 15.64
C LYS A 407 -14.36 -20.39 16.94
N SER A 408 -15.42 -20.93 17.55
CA SER A 408 -15.26 -21.74 18.74
C SER A 408 -14.70 -23.11 18.36
N LEU A 409 -13.70 -23.59 19.12
CA LEU A 409 -13.13 -24.93 18.95
C LEU A 409 -14.10 -26.03 19.43
N THR A 410 -15.01 -25.68 20.32
CA THR A 410 -16.04 -26.54 20.89
C THR A 410 -17.37 -25.79 20.90
N ASP A 411 -18.48 -26.52 20.95
CA ASP A 411 -19.78 -25.91 21.21
C ASP A 411 -19.76 -25.28 22.61
N ILE A 412 -20.07 -23.98 22.69
CA ILE A 412 -20.20 -23.24 23.95
C ILE A 412 -21.70 -23.21 24.28
N PRO A 413 -22.21 -24.10 25.15
CA PRO A 413 -23.63 -24.08 25.49
C PRO A 413 -23.96 -22.79 26.28
N LEU A 414 -25.17 -22.27 26.09
CA LEU A 414 -25.76 -21.17 26.86
C LEU A 414 -25.18 -19.76 26.59
N MET A 415 -24.61 -19.50 25.41
CA MET A 415 -24.30 -18.12 25.01
C MET A 415 -25.58 -17.30 24.82
N GLU A 416 -25.64 -16.14 25.46
CA GLU A 416 -26.70 -15.13 25.23
C GLU A 416 -26.21 -14.03 24.28
N GLU A 417 -27.14 -13.37 23.59
CA GLU A 417 -26.84 -12.15 22.84
C GLU A 417 -26.30 -11.08 23.82
N ASP A 418 -25.26 -10.33 23.43
CA ASP A 418 -24.50 -9.37 24.25
C ASP A 418 -23.52 -9.93 25.31
N GLU A 419 -23.27 -11.24 25.34
CA GLU A 419 -22.27 -11.80 26.24
C GLU A 419 -20.83 -11.37 25.86
N LYS A 420 -20.05 -10.91 26.86
CA LYS A 420 -18.70 -10.38 26.64
C LYS A 420 -17.66 -11.49 26.68
N ILE A 421 -17.13 -11.84 25.52
CA ILE A 421 -16.00 -12.77 25.41
C ILE A 421 -14.70 -12.01 25.72
N THR A 422 -13.87 -12.59 26.59
CA THR A 422 -12.53 -12.07 26.90
C THR A 422 -11.47 -13.13 26.62
N THR A 423 -10.34 -12.69 26.07
CA THR A 423 -9.19 -13.56 25.83
C THR A 423 -8.48 -13.85 27.15
N ARG A 424 -8.50 -15.10 27.61
CA ARG A 424 -7.78 -15.51 28.83
C ARG A 424 -6.27 -15.54 28.60
N ASN A 425 -5.83 -16.13 27.48
CA ASN A 425 -4.43 -16.29 27.12
C ASN A 425 -4.23 -16.01 25.63
N VAL A 426 -3.01 -15.63 25.27
CA VAL A 426 -2.59 -15.47 23.87
C VAL A 426 -2.01 -16.80 23.41
N GLY A 427 -2.81 -17.60 22.70
CA GLY A 427 -2.44 -18.93 22.23
C GLY A 427 -3.01 -20.09 23.07
N GLU A 428 -2.66 -21.30 22.67
CA GLU A 428 -3.09 -22.53 23.32
C GLU A 428 -2.20 -22.87 24.52
N ILE A 429 -2.81 -23.20 25.67
CA ILE A 429 -2.08 -23.78 26.79
C ILE A 429 -1.97 -25.29 26.58
N ILE A 430 -0.74 -25.76 26.38
CA ILE A 430 -0.44 -27.18 26.29
C ILE A 430 0.07 -27.66 27.64
N GLU A 431 -0.72 -28.49 28.32
CA GLU A 431 -0.36 -29.05 29.62
C GLU A 431 0.77 -30.10 29.50
N ASN A 432 1.50 -30.30 30.60
CA ASN A 432 2.57 -31.30 30.70
C ASN A 432 2.23 -32.37 31.76
N PRO A 433 1.25 -33.26 31.49
CA PRO A 433 0.85 -34.27 32.47
C PRO A 433 1.99 -35.28 32.73
N ILE A 434 2.04 -35.87 33.93
CA ILE A 434 3.10 -36.82 34.29
C ILE A 434 2.88 -38.19 33.62
N VAL A 435 1.62 -38.57 33.38
CA VAL A 435 1.19 -39.82 32.75
C VAL A 435 0.33 -39.54 31.51
N ASP A 436 0.21 -40.51 30.60
CA ASP A 436 -0.69 -40.48 29.44
C ASP A 436 -0.56 -39.23 28.53
N ARG A 437 0.69 -38.83 28.25
CA ARG A 437 1.00 -37.69 27.39
C ARG A 437 0.61 -37.96 25.94
N THR A 438 -0.14 -37.05 25.33
CA THR A 438 -0.35 -37.04 23.87
C THR A 438 0.94 -36.67 23.15
N TYR A 439 1.08 -37.05 21.87
CA TYR A 439 2.27 -36.69 21.09
C TYR A 439 2.46 -35.17 20.97
N LYS A 440 1.36 -34.40 20.84
CA LYS A 440 1.39 -32.93 20.86
C LYS A 440 1.99 -32.39 22.15
N GLN A 441 1.56 -32.91 23.30
CA GLN A 441 2.10 -32.52 24.61
C GLN A 441 3.57 -32.93 24.76
N MET A 442 3.96 -34.12 24.28
CA MET A 442 5.37 -34.54 24.29
C MET A 442 6.23 -33.64 23.42
N PHE A 443 5.78 -33.34 22.20
CA PHE A 443 6.46 -32.46 21.26
C PHE A 443 6.65 -31.08 21.88
N ALA A 444 5.58 -30.41 22.31
CA ALA A 444 5.66 -29.05 22.83
C ALA A 444 6.52 -28.95 24.11
N ASN A 445 6.45 -29.92 25.02
CA ASN A 445 7.14 -29.84 26.31
C ASN A 445 8.59 -30.38 26.30
N SER A 446 9.11 -30.84 25.14
CA SER A 446 10.48 -31.38 25.03
C SER A 446 11.55 -30.31 24.76
N TRP A 447 11.16 -29.15 24.24
CA TRP A 447 12.09 -28.12 23.78
C TRP A 447 12.66 -27.28 24.91
N MET A 448 13.87 -26.76 24.71
CA MET A 448 14.46 -25.76 25.60
C MET A 448 14.06 -24.36 25.14
N TYR A 449 12.97 -23.85 25.69
CA TYR A 449 12.49 -22.51 25.38
C TYR A 449 13.42 -21.42 25.95
N ASN A 450 13.54 -20.34 25.19
CA ASN A 450 14.23 -19.12 25.60
C ASN A 450 13.28 -17.94 25.77
N THR A 451 12.22 -18.17 26.53
CA THR A 451 11.29 -17.13 26.95
C THR A 451 11.76 -16.51 28.27
N SER A 452 11.26 -15.30 28.57
CA SER A 452 11.51 -14.57 29.81
C SER A 452 10.27 -14.54 30.72
N PRO A 453 9.76 -15.70 31.18
CA PRO A 453 8.59 -15.74 32.06
C PRO A 453 8.86 -15.06 33.40
N ARG A 454 7.80 -14.51 33.98
CA ARG A 454 7.79 -13.89 35.30
C ARG A 454 6.87 -14.67 36.22
N PHE A 455 7.37 -15.04 37.38
CA PHE A 455 6.67 -15.79 38.42
C PHE A 455 6.43 -14.92 39.64
N LYS A 456 5.20 -14.89 40.14
CA LYS A 456 4.87 -14.23 41.41
C LYS A 456 5.28 -15.13 42.56
N VAL A 457 5.93 -14.55 43.56
CA VAL A 457 6.37 -15.25 44.76
C VAL A 457 5.32 -15.10 45.85
N GLU A 458 4.93 -16.20 46.46
CA GLU A 458 4.02 -16.27 47.59
C GLU A 458 4.76 -16.07 48.91
N GLU A 459 5.87 -16.79 49.10
CA GLU A 459 6.66 -16.74 50.33
C GLU A 459 8.17 -16.79 50.01
N ILE A 460 8.97 -16.07 50.79
CA ILE A 460 10.43 -16.10 50.71
C ILE A 460 10.99 -16.53 52.06
N ASN A 461 11.67 -17.66 52.08
CA ASN A 461 12.45 -18.13 53.22
C ASN A 461 13.94 -18.17 52.86
N SER A 462 14.63 -17.06 53.15
CA SER A 462 16.04 -16.85 52.79
C SER A 462 16.28 -17.02 51.28
N SER A 463 16.86 -18.16 50.87
CA SER A 463 17.16 -18.48 49.47
C SER A 463 16.08 -19.31 48.77
N VAL A 464 15.03 -19.70 49.50
CA VAL A 464 13.90 -20.50 48.99
C VAL A 464 12.72 -19.58 48.72
N PHE A 465 12.20 -19.64 47.50
CA PHE A 465 11.08 -18.85 47.01
C PHE A 465 9.94 -19.78 46.62
N THR A 466 8.80 -19.68 47.29
CA THR A 466 7.58 -20.43 46.97
C THR A 466 6.76 -19.64 45.97
N LEU A 467 6.35 -20.25 44.86
CA LEU A 467 5.64 -19.60 43.75
C LEU A 467 4.14 -19.91 43.77
N PHE A 468 3.32 -18.95 43.33
CA PHE A 468 1.87 -19.17 43.16
C PHE A 468 1.55 -20.18 42.05
N SER A 469 2.33 -20.15 40.97
CA SER A 469 2.14 -20.97 39.78
C SER A 469 2.92 -22.28 39.86
N ASP A 470 2.43 -23.30 39.16
CA ASP A 470 3.17 -24.55 38.99
C ASP A 470 4.43 -24.32 38.15
N ILE A 471 5.46 -25.12 38.43
CA ILE A 471 6.78 -24.97 37.81
C ILE A 471 6.95 -26.06 36.75
N ASP A 472 7.18 -25.63 35.50
CA ASP A 472 7.54 -26.51 34.40
C ASP A 472 8.99 -26.25 33.95
N LYS A 473 9.70 -27.32 33.57
CA LYS A 473 11.03 -27.28 32.98
C LYS A 473 11.10 -26.42 31.71
N ALA A 474 10.00 -26.32 30.96
CA ALA A 474 9.90 -25.46 29.79
C ALA A 474 10.10 -23.98 30.12
N TYR A 475 9.65 -23.53 31.30
CA TYR A 475 9.69 -22.13 31.70
C TYR A 475 10.84 -21.80 32.65
N LEU A 476 11.23 -22.73 33.52
CA LEU A 476 12.31 -22.53 34.49
C LEU A 476 13.03 -23.85 34.78
N LYS A 477 14.35 -23.87 34.61
CA LYS A 477 15.19 -25.06 34.89
C LYS A 477 16.36 -24.72 35.82
N VAL A 478 16.88 -25.75 36.48
CA VAL A 478 18.11 -25.65 37.29
C VAL A 478 19.26 -25.17 36.40
N GLY A 479 20.02 -24.18 36.90
CA GLY A 479 21.11 -23.52 36.19
C GLY A 479 20.70 -22.26 35.41
N ASP A 480 19.41 -21.95 35.29
CA ASP A 480 18.98 -20.69 34.67
C ASP A 480 19.37 -19.48 35.53
N SER A 481 19.70 -18.38 34.86
CA SER A 481 19.89 -17.07 35.51
C SER A 481 18.56 -16.33 35.62
N VAL A 482 18.30 -15.76 36.80
CA VAL A 482 17.07 -15.05 37.12
C VAL A 482 17.34 -13.72 37.79
N GLU A 483 16.36 -12.84 37.72
CA GLU A 483 16.29 -11.56 38.40
C GLU A 483 15.14 -11.57 39.40
N VAL A 484 15.34 -10.97 40.57
CA VAL A 484 14.25 -10.75 41.54
C VAL A 484 13.77 -9.31 41.41
N LEU A 485 12.46 -9.11 41.28
CA LEU A 485 11.82 -7.81 41.11
C LEU A 485 10.78 -7.53 42.20
N ILE A 486 10.50 -6.26 42.46
CA ILE A 486 9.45 -5.85 43.40
C ILE A 486 8.09 -5.91 42.72
N GLY A 487 7.18 -6.72 43.25
CA GLY A 487 5.78 -6.86 42.85
C GLY A 487 5.65 -7.07 41.34
N GLU A 488 4.92 -6.18 40.68
CA GLU A 488 4.79 -6.12 39.22
C GLU A 488 5.67 -5.05 38.55
N SER A 489 6.47 -4.30 39.33
CA SER A 489 7.35 -3.26 38.80
C SER A 489 8.52 -3.84 37.99
N GLN A 490 9.17 -3.01 37.18
CA GLN A 490 10.42 -3.37 36.48
C GLN A 490 11.68 -3.13 37.32
N GLN A 491 11.53 -2.85 38.62
CA GLN A 491 12.63 -2.58 39.54
C GLN A 491 13.28 -3.90 39.96
N VAL A 492 14.52 -4.12 39.52
CA VAL A 492 15.35 -5.29 39.89
C VAL A 492 16.03 -5.03 41.23
N VAL A 493 15.90 -5.96 42.16
CA VAL A 493 16.55 -5.94 43.48
C VAL A 493 17.68 -6.96 43.59
N VAL A 494 17.64 -8.01 42.78
CA VAL A 494 18.72 -9.00 42.66
C VAL A 494 18.95 -9.27 41.18
N PRO A 495 20.16 -9.04 40.64
CA PRO A 495 21.35 -8.47 41.30
C PRO A 495 21.13 -7.06 41.86
N ASP A 496 21.86 -6.70 42.93
CA ASP A 496 21.79 -5.35 43.50
C ASP A 496 22.23 -4.32 42.44
N PRO A 497 21.35 -3.40 42.02
CA PRO A 497 21.64 -2.45 40.95
C PRO A 497 22.74 -1.44 41.32
N THR A 498 23.09 -1.32 42.60
CA THR A 498 24.17 -0.42 43.06
C THR A 498 25.57 -1.03 42.91
N VAL A 499 25.66 -2.34 42.64
CA VAL A 499 26.92 -3.07 42.56
C VAL A 499 27.28 -3.32 41.09
N THR A 500 28.37 -2.70 40.63
CA THR A 500 28.79 -2.69 39.22
C THR A 500 29.22 -4.05 38.65
N ASN A 501 29.36 -5.08 39.48
CA ASN A 501 29.74 -6.45 39.08
C ASN A 501 28.87 -7.53 39.75
N ALA A 502 27.65 -7.20 40.15
CA ALA A 502 26.78 -8.20 40.77
C ALA A 502 26.42 -9.30 39.76
N SER A 503 26.61 -10.56 40.18
CA SER A 503 26.20 -11.72 39.41
C SER A 503 24.69 -11.91 39.52
N PHE A 504 24.07 -12.38 38.44
CA PHE A 504 22.65 -12.75 38.44
C PHE A 504 22.41 -13.91 39.41
N ALA A 505 21.21 -13.96 39.98
CA ALA A 505 20.80 -15.10 40.78
C ALA A 505 20.68 -16.33 39.88
N THR A 506 21.07 -17.50 40.40
CA THR A 506 21.06 -18.75 39.65
C THR A 506 20.19 -19.78 40.34
N VAL A 507 19.33 -20.46 39.59
CA VAL A 507 18.47 -21.52 40.12
C VAL A 507 19.32 -22.72 40.51
N SER A 508 19.42 -23.02 41.81
CA SER A 508 20.21 -24.16 42.31
C SER A 508 19.39 -25.45 42.39
N SER A 509 18.10 -25.35 42.73
CA SER A 509 17.18 -26.48 42.82
C SER A 509 15.74 -26.03 42.66
N ILE A 510 14.88 -26.94 42.18
CA ILE A 510 13.44 -26.73 41.99
C ILE A 510 12.71 -27.93 42.60
N ASN A 511 11.68 -27.67 43.41
CA ASN A 511 10.72 -28.66 43.87
C ASN A 511 9.34 -28.33 43.29
N THR A 512 8.93 -29.09 42.28
CA THR A 512 7.66 -28.85 41.55
C THR A 512 6.42 -29.21 42.38
N LEU A 513 6.54 -30.06 43.41
CA LEU A 513 5.41 -30.46 44.26
C LEU A 513 5.03 -29.37 45.28
N THR A 514 6.05 -28.73 45.86
CA THR A 514 5.88 -27.63 46.83
C THR A 514 5.95 -26.25 46.18
N LYS A 515 6.19 -26.19 44.87
CA LYS A 515 6.37 -24.95 44.08
C LYS A 515 7.53 -24.08 44.59
N GLU A 516 8.55 -24.72 45.16
CA GLU A 516 9.72 -24.04 45.72
C GLU A 516 10.86 -23.95 44.71
N VAL A 517 11.48 -22.77 44.63
CA VAL A 517 12.70 -22.51 43.85
C VAL A 517 13.78 -22.02 44.81
N THR A 518 14.93 -22.70 44.80
CA THR A 518 16.10 -22.24 45.55
C THR A 518 17.01 -21.43 44.63
N LEU A 519 17.33 -20.21 45.03
CA LEU A 519 18.22 -19.31 44.32
C LEU A 519 19.57 -19.23 45.02
N SER A 520 20.63 -19.23 44.22
CA SER A 520 22.01 -18.96 44.62
C SER A 520 22.44 -17.60 44.05
N ASN A 521 23.52 -17.02 44.57
CA ASN A 521 24.02 -15.69 44.16
C ASN A 521 23.03 -14.54 44.37
N ILE A 522 22.17 -14.63 45.40
CA ILE A 522 21.23 -13.55 45.76
C ILE A 522 21.86 -12.43 46.60
N GLY A 523 23.18 -12.49 46.86
CA GLY A 523 23.91 -11.49 47.65
C GLY A 523 23.36 -11.36 49.07
N ASN A 524 23.29 -10.12 49.57
CA ASN A 524 22.72 -9.77 50.88
C ASN A 524 21.22 -9.44 50.82
N PHE A 525 20.50 -9.98 49.83
CA PHE A 525 19.08 -9.73 49.68
C PHE A 525 18.31 -10.19 50.92
N VAL A 526 17.54 -9.27 51.51
CA VAL A 526 16.61 -9.55 52.60
C VAL A 526 15.24 -9.04 52.15
N PRO A 527 14.21 -9.91 52.09
CA PRO A 527 12.89 -9.49 51.67
C PRO A 527 12.26 -8.53 52.69
N ASP A 528 11.83 -7.36 52.22
CA ASP A 528 10.97 -6.44 52.97
C ASP A 528 9.56 -7.04 53.10
N PRO A 529 9.03 -7.26 54.33
CA PRO A 529 7.73 -7.87 54.56
C PRO A 529 6.54 -7.05 54.05
N ASN A 530 6.74 -5.77 53.68
CA ASN A 530 5.69 -4.92 53.13
C ASN A 530 5.68 -4.87 51.59
N LYS A 531 6.53 -5.69 50.93
CA LYS A 531 6.65 -5.72 49.48
C LYS A 531 6.48 -7.12 48.96
N ASP A 532 5.71 -7.24 47.89
CA ASP A 532 5.65 -8.46 47.11
C ASP A 532 6.88 -8.57 46.21
N TYR A 533 7.24 -9.80 45.84
CA TYR A 533 8.36 -10.07 44.96
C TYR A 533 7.96 -10.98 43.80
N SER A 534 8.75 -10.93 42.73
CA SER A 534 8.61 -11.81 41.59
C SER A 534 9.99 -12.23 41.08
N ILE A 535 10.06 -13.41 40.49
CA ILE A 535 11.25 -13.92 39.83
C ILE A 535 11.04 -13.85 38.32
N ARG A 536 11.98 -13.30 37.59
CA ARG A 536 11.98 -13.30 36.12
C ARG A 536 13.19 -14.04 35.61
N ARG A 537 12.98 -14.98 34.69
CA ARG A 537 14.07 -15.66 33.98
C ARG A 537 14.70 -14.74 32.95
N LYS A 538 16.04 -14.72 32.88
CA LYS A 538 16.77 -13.94 31.88
C LYS A 538 16.90 -14.73 30.56
N VAL A 539 16.81 -14.00 29.44
CA VAL A 539 17.03 -14.57 28.11
C VAL A 539 18.47 -15.06 27.97
N VAL A 540 18.65 -16.28 27.47
CA VAL A 540 19.96 -16.89 27.23
C VAL A 540 20.55 -16.40 25.91
N LYS A 541 21.82 -16.02 25.90
CA LYS A 541 22.53 -15.56 24.71
C LYS A 541 23.60 -16.56 24.28
N ALA A 542 23.86 -16.61 22.97
CA ALA A 542 24.85 -17.51 22.40
C ALA A 542 26.28 -17.03 22.71
N LYS A 543 27.15 -17.98 23.06
CA LYS A 543 28.57 -17.73 23.32
C LYS A 543 29.45 -18.61 22.46
N SER A 544 30.55 -18.06 21.96
CA SER A 544 31.57 -18.81 21.24
C SER A 544 32.97 -18.44 21.71
N SER A 545 33.86 -19.43 21.82
CA SER A 545 35.31 -19.21 22.00
C SER A 545 36.18 -19.71 20.85
N GLY A 546 35.64 -20.54 19.95
CA GLY A 546 36.34 -20.95 18.73
C GLY A 546 36.13 -19.89 17.65
N VAL A 547 34.99 -19.95 16.98
CA VAL A 547 34.62 -19.02 15.90
C VAL A 547 34.04 -17.70 16.40
N VAL A 548 34.35 -16.59 15.73
CA VAL A 548 33.80 -15.27 16.05
C VAL A 548 32.34 -15.18 15.60
N LEU A 549 31.45 -14.74 16.50
CA LEU A 549 30.05 -14.43 16.15
C LEU A 549 29.98 -13.08 15.43
N THR A 550 29.27 -13.03 14.30
CA THR A 550 29.25 -11.88 13.36
C THR A 550 28.91 -10.55 14.03
N VAL A 551 27.96 -10.55 14.97
CA VAL A 551 27.49 -9.33 15.67
C VAL A 551 28.15 -9.18 17.05
N GLY A 552 28.87 -10.19 17.52
CA GLY A 552 29.52 -10.23 18.81
C GLY A 552 29.05 -11.37 19.71
N ASN A 553 29.87 -11.65 20.73
CA ASN A 553 29.58 -12.64 21.75
C ASN A 553 28.50 -12.11 22.73
N GLU A 554 27.62 -12.97 23.25
CA GLU A 554 26.54 -12.55 24.16
C GLU A 554 25.54 -11.56 23.53
N VAL A 555 25.27 -11.68 22.22
CA VAL A 555 24.31 -10.82 21.52
C VAL A 555 23.14 -11.60 20.95
N TYR A 556 23.39 -12.69 20.23
CA TYR A 556 22.33 -13.51 19.64
C TYR A 556 21.50 -14.23 20.70
N ILE A 557 20.17 -14.18 20.56
CA ILE A 557 19.27 -15.02 21.38
C ILE A 557 19.41 -16.47 20.95
N ALA A 558 19.68 -17.35 21.92
CA ALA A 558 19.92 -18.77 21.71
C ALA A 558 18.65 -19.63 21.96
N ASN A 559 18.79 -20.93 21.72
CA ASN A 559 17.76 -21.96 21.92
C ASN A 559 16.47 -21.80 21.09
N ALA A 560 15.46 -22.61 21.39
CA ALA A 560 14.13 -22.51 20.78
C ALA A 560 13.43 -21.23 21.26
N SER A 561 12.94 -20.41 20.34
CA SER A 561 12.24 -19.17 20.68
C SER A 561 10.79 -19.46 21.04
N ASN A 562 10.04 -20.08 20.12
CA ASN A 562 8.65 -20.45 20.35
C ASN A 562 8.21 -21.62 19.44
N ILE A 563 7.03 -22.18 19.74
CA ILE A 563 6.39 -23.23 18.96
C ILE A 563 4.97 -22.80 18.61
N TYR A 564 4.55 -23.20 17.42
CA TYR A 564 3.20 -22.98 16.91
C TYR A 564 2.60 -24.31 16.49
N THR A 565 1.30 -24.46 16.61
CA THR A 565 0.57 -25.64 16.13
C THR A 565 -0.53 -25.18 15.19
N ASP A 566 -0.85 -26.00 14.20
CA ASP A 566 -2.00 -25.78 13.33
C ASP A 566 -3.32 -26.07 14.05
N ASP A 567 -4.42 -25.51 13.52
CA ASP A 567 -5.76 -25.68 14.08
C ASP A 567 -6.21 -27.15 14.11
N ALA A 568 -5.79 -27.94 13.12
CA ALA A 568 -6.07 -29.37 13.04
C ALA A 568 -5.16 -30.24 13.92
N ALA A 569 -4.19 -29.62 14.62
CA ALA A 569 -3.16 -30.29 15.42
C ALA A 569 -2.40 -31.41 14.67
N THR A 570 -2.26 -31.28 13.35
CA THR A 570 -1.53 -32.23 12.51
C THR A 570 -0.04 -31.88 12.38
N PHE A 571 0.32 -30.61 12.54
CA PHE A 571 1.68 -30.11 12.38
C PHE A 571 2.07 -29.08 13.45
N GLY A 572 3.29 -29.23 13.97
CA GLY A 572 3.95 -28.28 14.85
C GLY A 572 5.04 -27.52 14.10
N TYR A 573 5.24 -26.26 14.42
CA TYR A 573 6.26 -25.39 13.84
C TYR A 573 7.17 -24.88 14.94
N LEU A 574 8.47 -25.11 14.81
CA LEU A 574 9.49 -24.63 15.72
C LEU A 574 10.19 -23.41 15.13
N ALA A 575 10.29 -22.33 15.91
CA ALA A 575 11.04 -21.13 15.57
C ALA A 575 12.32 -21.05 16.41
N SER A 576 13.50 -20.93 15.78
CA SER A 576 14.79 -20.78 16.46
C SER A 576 15.81 -20.01 15.62
N ASN A 577 16.81 -19.41 16.27
CA ASN A 577 17.97 -18.82 15.61
C ASN A 577 19.05 -19.85 15.23
N SER A 578 18.84 -21.14 15.53
CA SER A 578 19.79 -22.24 15.31
C SER A 578 21.14 -22.04 16.00
N LEU A 579 21.14 -21.43 17.18
CA LEU A 579 22.32 -21.25 18.02
C LEU A 579 22.05 -21.81 19.42
N PRO A 580 22.97 -22.62 19.98
CA PRO A 580 22.80 -23.21 21.29
C PRO A 580 23.06 -22.20 22.41
N GLY A 581 22.46 -22.44 23.57
CA GLY A 581 22.73 -21.66 24.79
C GLY A 581 24.03 -22.04 25.52
N TYR A 582 24.67 -23.15 25.15
CA TYR A 582 25.98 -23.52 25.67
C TYR A 582 27.10 -22.83 24.89
N LYS A 583 28.30 -22.82 25.47
CA LYS A 583 29.48 -22.20 24.87
C LYS A 583 29.99 -23.05 23.70
N ILE A 584 29.96 -22.49 22.49
CA ILE A 584 30.53 -23.11 21.29
C ILE A 584 32.05 -23.08 21.41
N VAL A 585 32.67 -24.26 21.40
CA VAL A 585 34.13 -24.42 21.50
C VAL A 585 34.78 -24.84 20.19
N ASP A 586 33.98 -25.33 19.24
CA ASP A 586 34.47 -25.76 17.94
C ASP A 586 34.97 -24.56 17.13
N ASP A 587 36.09 -24.78 16.45
CA ASP A 587 36.75 -23.78 15.61
C ASP A 587 36.44 -24.02 14.13
N ILE A 588 36.84 -23.08 13.28
CA ILE A 588 36.76 -23.24 11.83
C ILE A 588 37.65 -24.41 11.39
N VAL A 589 37.13 -25.19 10.44
CA VAL A 589 37.94 -26.20 9.74
C VAL A 589 38.95 -25.50 8.85
N GLU A 590 40.18 -25.42 9.35
CA GLU A 590 41.33 -24.81 8.69
C GLU A 590 42.59 -25.61 9.01
N SER A 591 43.48 -25.73 8.04
CA SER A 591 44.83 -26.25 8.25
C SER A 591 45.83 -25.19 7.79
N THR A 592 46.83 -24.96 8.62
CA THR A 592 47.83 -23.91 8.37
C THR A 592 49.19 -24.53 8.16
N LEU A 593 49.90 -23.98 7.19
CA LEU A 593 51.30 -24.29 6.95
C LEU A 593 52.13 -23.03 7.27
N PRO A 594 53.08 -23.11 8.23
CA PRO A 594 53.85 -21.94 8.66
C PRO A 594 54.69 -21.31 7.55
N ASP A 595 55.23 -22.15 6.67
CA ASP A 595 56.16 -21.77 5.62
C ASP A 595 55.88 -22.50 4.31
N GLY A 596 56.02 -21.81 3.18
CA GLY A 596 55.76 -22.35 1.83
C GLY A 596 56.87 -23.23 1.24
N TYR A 597 57.64 -23.96 2.05
CA TYR A 597 58.75 -24.80 1.57
C TYR A 597 58.88 -26.12 2.35
N VAL A 598 59.69 -27.03 1.84
CA VAL A 598 59.94 -28.35 2.44
C VAL A 598 60.77 -28.21 3.71
N GLN A 599 60.24 -28.63 4.85
CA GLN A 599 60.95 -28.74 6.13
C GLN A 599 61.27 -30.19 6.43
N THR A 600 62.56 -30.51 6.59
CA THR A 600 62.99 -31.84 7.04
C THR A 600 63.19 -31.81 8.56
N LEU A 601 62.27 -32.43 9.29
CA LEU A 601 62.27 -32.46 10.76
C LEU A 601 62.86 -33.78 11.33
N GLY A 602 63.33 -34.68 10.46
CA GLY A 602 64.01 -35.91 10.84
C GLY A 602 64.26 -36.82 9.63
N PRO A 603 64.91 -38.00 9.82
CA PRO A 603 65.34 -38.89 8.73
C PRO A 603 64.20 -39.40 7.82
N ASN A 604 62.96 -39.37 8.31
CA ASN A 604 61.76 -39.79 7.58
C ASN A 604 60.55 -38.86 7.87
N ASN A 605 60.80 -37.61 8.30
CA ASN A 605 59.73 -36.68 8.66
C ASN A 605 59.89 -35.37 7.88
N THR A 606 59.05 -35.21 6.87
CA THR A 606 59.03 -34.04 5.99
C THR A 606 57.70 -33.32 6.16
N GLN A 607 57.72 -32.01 6.41
CA GLN A 607 56.55 -31.14 6.50
C GLN A 607 56.62 -30.06 5.40
N GLY A 608 55.50 -29.46 5.04
CA GLY A 608 55.44 -28.49 3.96
C GLY A 608 55.00 -29.10 2.65
N LEU A 609 55.91 -29.23 1.69
CA LEU A 609 55.59 -29.76 0.36
C LEU A 609 56.07 -31.21 0.23
N GLY A 610 55.21 -32.06 -0.31
CA GLY A 610 55.47 -33.48 -0.54
C GLY A 610 55.24 -33.88 -2.01
N GLY A 611 55.48 -35.16 -2.31
CA GLY A 611 55.22 -35.71 -3.64
C GLY A 611 56.02 -35.04 -4.77
N TYR A 612 57.31 -34.76 -4.55
CA TYR A 612 58.14 -34.11 -5.56
C TYR A 612 58.22 -34.93 -6.85
N ASN A 613 57.89 -34.32 -7.98
CA ASN A 613 57.93 -34.94 -9.29
C ASN A 613 59.22 -34.52 -10.06
N PRO A 614 60.17 -35.44 -10.30
CA PRO A 614 61.43 -35.11 -10.97
C PRO A 614 61.28 -34.65 -12.42
N TYR A 615 60.20 -35.02 -13.10
CA TYR A 615 59.95 -34.66 -14.50
C TYR A 615 59.47 -33.20 -14.62
N TYR A 616 58.50 -32.82 -13.81
CA TYR A 616 57.93 -31.46 -13.82
C TYR A 616 58.69 -30.47 -12.93
N LYS A 617 59.59 -30.96 -12.06
CA LYS A 617 60.32 -30.17 -11.06
C LYS A 617 59.39 -29.39 -10.13
N THR A 618 58.27 -30.00 -9.75
CA THR A 618 57.22 -29.43 -8.91
C THR A 618 56.78 -30.40 -7.81
N TYR A 619 56.10 -29.88 -6.80
CA TYR A 619 55.44 -30.68 -5.75
C TYR A 619 53.96 -30.90 -6.07
N GLU A 620 53.42 -32.00 -5.55
CA GLU A 620 52.05 -32.45 -5.80
C GLU A 620 51.19 -32.55 -4.52
N THR A 621 51.82 -32.63 -3.34
CA THR A 621 51.11 -32.78 -2.06
C THR A 621 51.55 -31.74 -1.04
N ILE A 622 50.67 -31.45 -0.10
CA ILE A 622 50.93 -30.57 1.05
C ILE A 622 50.84 -31.44 2.31
N VAL A 623 51.90 -31.42 3.12
CA VAL A 623 52.05 -32.22 4.32
C VAL A 623 52.02 -31.31 5.55
N PHE A 624 50.98 -31.47 6.37
CA PHE A 624 50.78 -30.71 7.59
C PHE A 624 51.42 -31.39 8.81
N SER A 625 51.62 -30.61 9.86
CA SER A 625 52.17 -31.08 11.14
C SER A 625 51.18 -31.91 11.95
N THR A 626 49.87 -31.68 11.74
CA THR A 626 48.77 -32.41 12.37
C THR A 626 47.84 -32.99 11.31
N PRO A 627 47.06 -34.03 11.64
CA PRO A 627 45.98 -34.49 10.77
C PRO A 627 45.04 -33.35 10.38
N VAL A 628 44.55 -33.39 9.15
CA VAL A 628 43.58 -32.42 8.62
C VAL A 628 42.16 -32.95 8.79
N ASP A 629 41.20 -32.04 8.97
CA ASP A 629 39.78 -32.37 9.09
C ASP A 629 39.02 -32.35 7.75
N PHE A 630 39.74 -32.23 6.63
CA PHE A 630 39.16 -32.25 5.28
C PHE A 630 38.76 -33.67 4.84
N ARG A 631 37.76 -33.74 3.97
CA ARG A 631 37.31 -34.95 3.28
C ARG A 631 37.57 -34.87 1.79
N ASP A 632 37.59 -36.04 1.14
CA ASP A 632 37.72 -36.12 -0.31
C ASP A 632 36.58 -35.38 -1.02
N GLY A 633 36.94 -34.44 -1.90
CA GLY A 633 36.02 -33.61 -2.65
C GLY A 633 35.61 -32.31 -1.95
N ASP A 634 36.08 -32.05 -0.74
CA ASP A 634 35.86 -30.76 -0.07
C ASP A 634 36.48 -29.62 -0.89
N GLU A 635 35.74 -28.53 -1.05
CA GLU A 635 36.25 -27.29 -1.62
C GLU A 635 36.87 -26.43 -0.50
N ILE A 636 38.11 -26.00 -0.69
CA ILE A 636 38.85 -25.13 0.23
C ILE A 636 39.24 -23.83 -0.46
N VAL A 637 39.43 -22.77 0.31
CA VAL A 637 40.00 -21.50 -0.13
C VAL A 637 41.42 -21.40 0.39
N TYR A 638 42.35 -21.16 -0.52
CA TYR A 638 43.75 -21.00 -0.17
C TYR A 638 44.08 -19.52 0.01
N THR A 639 44.58 -19.11 1.18
CA THR A 639 45.02 -17.74 1.43
C THR A 639 46.44 -17.72 1.97
N ALA A 640 47.29 -16.87 1.40
CA ALA A 640 48.66 -16.66 1.85
C ALA A 640 49.13 -15.23 1.52
N GLN A 641 50.04 -14.69 2.34
CA GLN A 641 50.73 -13.43 2.06
C GLN A 641 51.77 -13.59 0.94
N SER A 642 52.47 -14.72 0.95
CA SER A 642 53.45 -15.12 -0.06
C SER A 642 52.97 -16.42 -0.72
N PRO A 643 52.13 -16.38 -1.77
CA PRO A 643 51.51 -17.58 -2.31
C PRO A 643 52.52 -18.57 -2.89
N LEU A 644 52.24 -19.86 -2.81
CA LEU A 644 53.01 -20.90 -3.49
C LEU A 644 52.96 -20.68 -5.00
N ILE A 645 54.08 -20.88 -5.69
CA ILE A 645 54.13 -20.71 -7.14
C ILE A 645 53.29 -21.81 -7.77
N GLY A 646 52.17 -21.47 -8.43
CA GLY A 646 51.21 -22.43 -8.97
C GLY A 646 49.86 -22.44 -8.24
N LEU A 647 49.76 -21.77 -7.09
CA LEU A 647 48.48 -21.49 -6.43
C LEU A 647 48.28 -19.98 -6.30
N THR A 648 47.08 -19.50 -6.63
CA THR A 648 46.67 -18.12 -6.39
C THR A 648 46.05 -17.99 -5.00
N SER A 649 46.46 -16.98 -4.24
CA SER A 649 45.82 -16.62 -2.97
C SER A 649 44.41 -16.06 -3.25
N GLY A 650 43.39 -16.58 -2.57
CA GLY A 650 41.98 -16.25 -2.74
C GLY A 650 41.20 -17.21 -3.63
N ASP A 651 41.88 -18.08 -4.40
CA ASP A 651 41.21 -19.07 -5.26
C ASP A 651 40.78 -20.31 -4.47
N SER A 652 39.73 -20.99 -4.97
CA SER A 652 39.27 -22.25 -4.42
C SER A 652 39.87 -23.47 -5.13
N TYR A 653 40.07 -24.54 -4.34
CA TYR A 653 40.65 -25.81 -4.78
C TYR A 653 39.91 -26.97 -4.15
N PHE A 654 39.87 -28.11 -4.84
CA PHE A 654 39.26 -29.34 -4.33
C PHE A 654 40.31 -30.25 -3.69
N VAL A 655 39.99 -30.78 -2.51
CA VAL A 655 40.89 -31.61 -1.71
C VAL A 655 40.73 -33.09 -2.05
N LYS A 656 41.85 -33.80 -2.12
CA LYS A 656 41.92 -35.25 -2.03
C LYS A 656 42.92 -35.64 -0.94
N LEU A 657 42.47 -36.41 0.03
CA LEU A 657 43.26 -36.90 1.14
C LEU A 657 44.17 -38.05 0.66
N VAL A 658 45.48 -37.88 0.80
CA VAL A 658 46.48 -38.93 0.51
C VAL A 658 46.81 -39.71 1.78
N ALA A 659 46.95 -38.99 2.89
CA ALA A 659 47.11 -39.51 4.24
C ALA A 659 46.43 -38.55 5.24
N ALA A 660 46.32 -38.95 6.51
CA ALA A 660 45.60 -38.16 7.52
C ALA A 660 46.09 -36.71 7.64
N ASN A 661 47.36 -36.43 7.36
CA ASN A 661 47.98 -35.09 7.39
C ASN A 661 48.50 -34.63 6.02
N GLU A 662 48.12 -35.29 4.92
CA GLU A 662 48.64 -35.01 3.58
C GLU A 662 47.52 -34.89 2.56
N ILE A 663 47.48 -33.76 1.84
CA ILE A 663 46.45 -33.45 0.85
C ILE A 663 47.01 -33.21 -0.55
N LYS A 664 46.19 -33.50 -1.55
CA LYS A 664 46.33 -33.09 -2.95
C LYS A 664 45.25 -32.07 -3.29
N LEU A 665 45.60 -31.11 -4.16
CA LEU A 665 44.71 -30.05 -4.60
C LEU A 665 44.41 -30.18 -6.10
N TYR A 666 43.18 -29.87 -6.49
CA TYR A 666 42.73 -29.82 -7.89
C TYR A 666 42.00 -28.52 -8.16
N ALA A 667 42.12 -27.99 -9.38
CA ALA A 667 41.43 -26.76 -9.77
C ALA A 667 39.92 -26.96 -9.99
N SER A 668 39.48 -28.19 -10.32
CA SER A 668 38.07 -28.49 -10.54
C SER A 668 37.67 -29.87 -10.04
N LYS A 669 36.39 -30.02 -9.68
CA LYS A 669 35.81 -31.27 -9.15
C LYS A 669 35.88 -32.43 -10.15
N SER A 670 35.78 -32.18 -11.46
CA SER A 670 35.86 -33.21 -12.51
C SER A 670 37.23 -33.90 -12.55
N GLN A 671 38.29 -33.19 -12.18
CA GLN A 671 39.66 -33.72 -12.14
C GLN A 671 39.87 -34.71 -10.98
N LEU A 672 39.00 -34.71 -9.97
CA LEU A 672 39.03 -35.69 -8.87
C LEU A 672 38.69 -37.11 -9.37
N ALA A 673 37.73 -37.22 -10.31
CA ALA A 673 37.18 -38.48 -10.82
C ALA A 673 38.08 -39.18 -11.86
N ASN A 674 38.78 -38.39 -12.69
CA ASN A 674 39.62 -38.91 -13.79
C ASN A 674 40.91 -39.61 -13.32
N ASN A 675 41.19 -39.60 -12.02
CA ASN A 675 42.36 -40.27 -11.45
C ASN A 675 42.23 -41.80 -11.32
N ALA A 676 41.07 -42.36 -11.69
CA ALA A 676 40.88 -43.80 -11.81
C ALA A 676 41.12 -44.25 -13.27
N LYS A 677 42.40 -44.43 -13.61
CA LYS A 677 42.94 -45.09 -14.83
C LYS A 677 42.90 -44.30 -16.15
N THR A 678 43.98 -44.50 -16.92
CA THR A 678 44.18 -44.21 -18.35
C THR A 678 44.07 -42.73 -18.71
N ILE A 679 45.14 -41.93 -18.76
CA ILE A 679 46.23 -41.98 -19.74
C ILE A 679 47.48 -41.39 -19.08
N ALA A 680 48.63 -42.08 -19.20
CA ALA A 680 49.90 -41.55 -18.75
C ALA A 680 50.19 -40.20 -19.45
N ASN A 681 50.40 -39.14 -18.67
CA ASN A 681 51.10 -37.87 -18.99
C ASN A 681 50.32 -36.56 -18.85
N PHE A 682 49.04 -36.55 -18.47
CA PHE A 682 48.35 -35.33 -18.04
C PHE A 682 47.64 -35.59 -16.71
N ASP A 683 48.39 -35.41 -15.62
CA ASP A 683 47.81 -35.33 -14.29
C ASP A 683 47.36 -33.88 -14.10
N ASP A 684 46.05 -33.66 -14.11
CA ASP A 684 45.38 -32.36 -13.95
C ASP A 684 45.41 -31.84 -12.49
N ILE A 685 46.37 -32.35 -11.71
CA ILE A 685 46.64 -31.95 -10.34
C ILE A 685 47.23 -30.54 -10.28
N SER A 686 46.82 -29.76 -9.27
CA SER A 686 47.45 -28.47 -8.99
C SER A 686 48.86 -28.69 -8.49
N ARG A 687 49.85 -28.36 -9.33
CA ARG A 687 51.28 -28.46 -9.01
C ARG A 687 51.79 -27.13 -8.49
N PHE A 688 52.65 -27.20 -7.48
CA PHE A 688 53.18 -26.00 -6.85
C PHE A 688 54.67 -26.10 -6.56
N ASN A 689 55.30 -24.93 -6.51
CA ASN A 689 56.71 -24.73 -6.19
C ASN A 689 56.86 -23.89 -4.92
N PRO A 690 57.96 -24.12 -4.17
CA PRO A 690 58.17 -23.41 -2.92
C PRO A 690 58.30 -21.91 -3.13
N ASN A 691 57.75 -21.16 -2.19
CA ASN A 691 57.99 -19.73 -2.07
C ASN A 691 58.72 -19.47 -0.75
N PHE A 692 59.85 -18.79 -0.81
CA PHE A 692 60.70 -18.50 0.36
C PHE A 692 60.33 -17.18 1.05
N GLY A 693 59.26 -16.51 0.61
CA GLY A 693 58.70 -15.36 1.31
C GLY A 693 58.10 -15.77 2.66
N ALA A 694 58.29 -14.94 3.69
CA ALA A 694 57.68 -15.16 4.99
C ALA A 694 56.14 -15.02 4.89
N GLY A 695 55.41 -15.87 5.62
CA GLY A 695 53.97 -15.79 5.76
C GLY A 695 53.31 -17.17 5.84
N ALA A 696 52.29 -17.28 6.69
CA ALA A 696 51.51 -18.51 6.82
C ALA A 696 50.62 -18.74 5.59
N HIS A 697 50.43 -20.02 5.27
CA HIS A 697 49.59 -20.53 4.21
C HIS A 697 48.37 -21.19 4.85
N ASN A 698 47.19 -20.58 4.69
CA ASN A 698 45.96 -21.07 5.29
C ASN A 698 45.10 -21.75 4.24
N PHE A 699 44.64 -22.95 4.57
CA PHE A 699 43.72 -23.73 3.77
C PHE A 699 42.42 -23.81 4.58
N THR A 700 41.41 -23.05 4.18
CA THR A 700 40.16 -22.93 4.92
C THR A 700 39.05 -23.61 4.15
N LEU A 701 38.20 -24.42 4.79
CA LEU A 701 37.04 -25.01 4.11
C LEU A 701 36.14 -23.92 3.53
N LYS A 702 35.69 -24.04 2.27
CA LYS A 702 34.96 -22.98 1.54
C LYS A 702 33.74 -22.47 2.31
N ARG A 703 33.00 -23.38 2.96
CA ARG A 703 31.83 -23.04 3.77
C ARG A 703 32.17 -22.19 5.02
N HIS A 704 33.44 -22.13 5.42
CA HIS A 704 33.95 -21.36 6.55
C HIS A 704 34.80 -20.15 6.11
N GLU A 705 34.84 -19.80 4.83
CA GLU A 705 35.67 -18.72 4.26
C GLU A 705 35.51 -17.38 4.99
N ASN A 706 34.30 -17.05 5.42
CA ASN A 706 34.01 -15.79 6.13
C ASN A 706 34.55 -15.77 7.57
N ARG A 707 34.96 -16.93 8.13
CA ARG A 707 35.50 -17.11 9.49
C ARG A 707 34.60 -16.57 10.61
N THR A 708 33.32 -16.36 10.30
CA THR A 708 32.31 -15.85 11.22
C THR A 708 31.12 -16.79 11.28
N LEU A 709 30.54 -16.92 12.46
CA LEU A 709 29.28 -17.62 12.68
C LEU A 709 28.13 -16.62 12.80
N SER A 710 27.01 -16.89 12.12
CA SER A 710 25.78 -16.10 12.15
C SER A 710 24.59 -16.99 12.50
N SER A 711 23.47 -16.39 12.91
CA SER A 711 22.22 -17.13 13.08
C SER A 711 21.65 -17.53 11.72
N LYS A 712 21.01 -18.71 11.65
CA LYS A 712 20.37 -19.23 10.42
C LYS A 712 18.88 -18.91 10.33
N GLN A 713 18.26 -18.51 11.45
CA GLN A 713 16.84 -18.13 11.56
C GLN A 713 15.91 -19.17 10.92
N ILE A 714 15.64 -20.24 11.65
CA ILE A 714 14.87 -21.38 11.15
C ILE A 714 13.44 -21.34 11.65
N VAL A 715 12.52 -21.68 10.75
CA VAL A 715 11.16 -22.15 11.06
C VAL A 715 11.02 -23.55 10.47
N ARG A 716 10.79 -24.56 11.31
CA ARG A 716 10.75 -25.97 10.91
C ARG A 716 9.42 -26.62 11.24
N LYS A 717 8.85 -27.32 10.26
CA LYS A 717 7.57 -28.03 10.34
C LYS A 717 7.81 -29.48 10.75
N PHE A 718 7.04 -29.96 11.72
CA PHE A 718 7.06 -31.32 12.26
C PHE A 718 5.66 -31.93 12.24
N PRO A 719 5.49 -33.19 11.80
CA PRO A 719 4.21 -33.88 11.92
C PRO A 719 3.93 -34.22 13.40
N LEU A 720 2.74 -33.90 13.89
CA LEU A 720 2.25 -34.24 15.23
C LEU A 720 1.48 -35.56 15.28
N VAL A 721 1.20 -36.14 14.11
CA VAL A 721 0.62 -37.47 13.99
C VAL A 721 1.69 -38.41 13.45
N GLN A 722 2.06 -39.39 14.25
CA GLN A 722 3.01 -40.42 13.83
C GLN A 722 2.27 -41.53 13.09
N GLN A 723 2.58 -41.71 11.81
CA GLN A 723 2.24 -42.95 11.10
C GLN A 723 3.34 -43.98 11.40
N LEU A 724 3.06 -44.88 12.34
CA LEU A 724 3.99 -45.97 12.71
C LEU A 724 4.14 -47.03 11.60
N GLU A 725 3.35 -46.93 10.51
CA GLU A 725 3.36 -47.83 9.36
C GLU A 725 4.19 -47.31 8.17
N SER A 726 5.23 -46.50 8.38
CA SER A 726 6.11 -46.16 7.26
C SER A 726 7.00 -47.35 6.90
N THR A 727 6.69 -48.03 5.78
CA THR A 727 7.70 -48.74 4.99
C THR A 727 8.92 -47.86 4.86
N ASN A 728 10.12 -48.37 5.22
CA ASN A 728 11.41 -47.67 5.09
C ASN A 728 11.45 -46.86 3.78
N SER A 729 11.16 -45.56 3.84
CA SER A 729 11.27 -44.70 2.67
C SER A 729 12.75 -44.66 2.32
N SER A 730 13.12 -45.19 1.16
CA SER A 730 14.51 -45.21 0.67
C SER A 730 15.06 -43.82 0.39
N ASP A 731 14.20 -42.80 0.38
CA ASP A 731 14.56 -41.42 0.09
C ASP A 731 15.18 -40.77 1.33
N ARG A 732 16.51 -40.75 1.37
CA ARG A 732 17.27 -39.90 2.29
C ARG A 732 17.10 -38.45 1.87
N THR A 733 16.62 -37.61 2.77
CA THR A 733 16.57 -36.17 2.53
C THR A 733 17.99 -35.61 2.62
N VAL A 734 18.48 -35.08 1.49
CA VAL A 734 19.85 -34.53 1.32
C VAL A 734 19.98 -33.11 1.90
N SER A 735 19.11 -32.75 2.86
CA SER A 735 19.03 -31.39 3.41
C SER A 735 18.90 -31.47 4.92
N ASN A 736 17.84 -30.93 5.51
CA ASN A 736 17.66 -30.91 6.95
C ASN A 736 17.15 -32.26 7.46
N VAL A 737 17.82 -32.82 8.45
CA VAL A 737 17.47 -34.10 9.07
C VAL A 737 16.56 -33.88 10.27
N GLY A 738 16.78 -32.80 11.03
CA GLY A 738 16.00 -32.49 12.21
C GLY A 738 16.54 -31.28 12.96
N VAL A 739 15.98 -31.04 14.15
CA VAL A 739 16.41 -29.97 15.05
C VAL A 739 16.61 -30.58 16.44
N LEU A 740 17.72 -30.25 17.09
CA LEU A 740 18.02 -30.64 18.46
C LEU A 740 17.11 -29.90 19.46
N ILE A 741 16.95 -30.44 20.66
CA ILE A 741 16.08 -29.84 21.71
C ILE A 741 16.46 -28.40 22.08
N ASP A 742 17.69 -27.98 21.79
CA ASP A 742 18.22 -26.63 21.95
C ASP A 742 18.00 -25.76 20.69
N GLY A 743 17.15 -26.17 19.75
CA GLY A 743 16.84 -25.40 18.55
C GLY A 743 17.94 -25.38 17.48
N VAL A 744 19.05 -26.10 17.66
CA VAL A 744 20.11 -26.18 16.64
C VAL A 744 19.73 -27.14 15.53
N GLU A 745 19.80 -26.67 14.29
CA GLU A 745 19.50 -27.48 13.11
C GLU A 745 20.58 -28.53 12.84
N ILE A 746 20.13 -29.75 12.53
CA ILE A 746 20.96 -30.83 12.02
C ILE A 746 20.75 -30.92 10.50
N VAL A 747 21.85 -30.78 9.77
CA VAL A 747 21.90 -30.95 8.32
C VAL A 747 22.52 -32.31 8.00
N SER A 748 22.03 -32.92 6.92
CA SER A 748 22.55 -34.17 6.40
C SER A 748 24.00 -33.97 5.96
N PRO A 749 24.89 -34.95 6.21
CA PRO A 749 26.24 -34.93 5.64
C PRO A 749 26.24 -35.24 4.13
N ASP A 750 25.12 -35.70 3.57
CA ASP A 750 25.01 -36.05 2.16
C ASP A 750 25.01 -34.79 1.28
N SER A 751 25.79 -34.80 0.20
CA SER A 751 25.95 -33.65 -0.71
C SER A 751 24.73 -33.48 -1.61
N THR A 752 24.27 -32.24 -1.81
CA THR A 752 23.21 -31.90 -2.78
C THR A 752 23.66 -32.00 -4.24
N ASP A 753 24.95 -32.22 -4.49
CA ASP A 753 25.49 -32.27 -5.85
C ASP A 753 24.99 -33.51 -6.58
N LYS A 754 24.22 -33.27 -7.65
CA LYS A 754 23.74 -34.31 -8.56
C LYS A 754 24.63 -34.35 -9.79
N ILE A 755 25.06 -35.55 -10.18
CA ILE A 755 25.66 -35.78 -11.49
C ILE A 755 24.53 -36.13 -12.44
N TYR A 756 24.29 -35.27 -13.43
CA TYR A 756 23.34 -35.55 -14.49
C TYR A 756 24.03 -36.38 -15.57
N TYR A 757 23.42 -37.52 -15.94
CA TYR A 757 23.77 -38.17 -17.19
C TYR A 757 23.38 -37.24 -18.36
N GLY A 758 24.07 -37.37 -19.50
CA GLY A 758 23.79 -36.57 -20.69
C GLY A 758 22.33 -36.68 -21.16
N PRO A 759 21.89 -35.79 -22.09
CA PRO A 759 20.52 -35.82 -22.60
C PRO A 759 20.21 -37.19 -23.25
N ILE A 760 18.97 -37.66 -23.06
CA ILE A 760 18.47 -38.84 -23.77
C ILE A 760 18.30 -38.46 -25.24
N GLU A 761 19.07 -39.07 -26.14
CA GLU A 761 19.04 -38.76 -27.58
C GLU A 761 17.80 -39.35 -28.26
N GLU A 762 17.39 -40.56 -27.87
CA GLU A 762 16.26 -41.28 -28.47
C GLU A 762 15.61 -42.22 -27.43
N PHE A 763 14.28 -42.36 -27.48
CA PHE A 763 13.55 -43.40 -26.75
C PHE A 763 12.49 -44.02 -27.69
N GLU A 764 12.35 -45.35 -27.67
CA GLU A 764 11.38 -46.09 -28.48
C GLU A 764 10.43 -46.89 -27.57
N VAL A 765 9.12 -46.78 -27.81
CA VAL A 765 8.11 -47.56 -27.09
C VAL A 765 7.87 -48.87 -27.84
N LEU A 766 8.38 -49.98 -27.29
CA LEU A 766 8.31 -51.30 -27.94
C LEU A 766 6.89 -51.89 -27.99
N ASN A 767 6.04 -51.60 -26.99
CA ASN A 767 4.68 -52.13 -26.90
C ASN A 767 3.71 -51.05 -26.37
N GLY A 768 2.82 -50.56 -27.23
CA GLY A 768 1.76 -49.62 -26.84
C GLY A 768 0.47 -50.32 -26.37
N GLY A 769 -0.29 -49.68 -25.47
CA GLY A 769 -1.64 -50.10 -25.09
C GLY A 769 -2.75 -49.19 -25.64
N LYS A 770 -4.01 -49.48 -25.27
CA LYS A 770 -5.20 -48.68 -25.65
C LYS A 770 -6.13 -48.50 -24.43
N GLY A 771 -6.91 -47.42 -24.42
CA GLY A 771 -7.93 -47.14 -23.39
C GLY A 771 -7.45 -46.26 -22.23
N TYR A 772 -6.40 -45.47 -22.44
CA TYR A 772 -5.89 -44.53 -21.45
C TYR A 772 -6.73 -43.25 -21.36
N ASP A 773 -6.77 -42.67 -20.16
CA ASP A 773 -7.38 -41.36 -19.92
C ASP A 773 -6.44 -40.25 -20.42
N ILE A 774 -6.98 -39.24 -21.09
CA ILE A 774 -6.23 -38.07 -21.57
C ILE A 774 -5.89 -37.15 -20.38
N VAL A 775 -6.76 -37.09 -19.36
CA VAL A 775 -6.55 -36.27 -18.16
C VAL A 775 -5.47 -36.88 -17.27
N ASN A 776 -5.38 -38.21 -17.23
CA ASN A 776 -4.38 -38.96 -16.49
C ASN A 776 -3.64 -39.96 -17.42
N PRO A 777 -2.74 -39.46 -18.29
CA PRO A 777 -1.98 -40.33 -19.18
C PRO A 777 -1.05 -41.28 -18.39
N PRO A 778 -0.70 -42.45 -18.95
CA PRO A 778 0.20 -43.38 -18.29
C PRO A 778 1.59 -42.73 -18.08
N GLN A 779 2.14 -42.84 -16.88
CA GLN A 779 3.48 -42.35 -16.59
C GLN A 779 4.53 -43.36 -17.05
N LEU A 780 5.44 -42.92 -17.92
CA LEU A 780 6.59 -43.73 -18.36
C LEU A 780 7.83 -43.30 -17.58
N THR A 781 8.46 -44.24 -16.87
CA THR A 781 9.71 -44.02 -16.14
C THR A 781 10.82 -44.87 -16.75
N ILE A 782 11.92 -44.24 -17.13
CA ILE A 782 13.15 -44.89 -17.55
C ILE A 782 14.01 -45.09 -16.30
N GLU A 783 14.06 -46.31 -15.78
CA GLU A 783 14.88 -46.64 -14.62
C GLU A 783 16.37 -46.79 -14.99
N ASP A 784 17.26 -46.34 -14.11
CA ASP A 784 18.70 -46.56 -14.25
C ASP A 784 19.05 -48.04 -14.02
N ILE A 785 19.84 -48.62 -14.94
CA ILE A 785 20.26 -50.03 -14.90
C ILE A 785 21.48 -50.22 -13.98
N ALA A 786 22.16 -49.14 -13.55
CA ALA A 786 23.28 -49.22 -12.63
C ALA A 786 22.82 -49.63 -11.21
N ARG A 787 22.83 -50.95 -10.96
CA ARG A 787 22.59 -51.55 -9.64
C ARG A 787 23.91 -51.72 -8.90
N ASP A 788 23.99 -51.25 -7.66
CA ASP A 788 25.07 -51.65 -6.75
C ASP A 788 24.99 -53.18 -6.52
N GLN A 789 26.04 -53.91 -6.88
CA GLN A 789 26.10 -55.37 -6.78
C GLN A 789 25.98 -55.90 -5.35
N LYS A 790 26.13 -55.05 -4.32
CA LYS A 790 25.95 -55.44 -2.92
C LYS A 790 24.53 -55.23 -2.36
N ILE A 791 23.76 -54.30 -2.90
CA ILE A 791 22.50 -53.85 -2.26
C ILE A 791 21.31 -53.88 -3.23
N GLY A 792 21.55 -54.04 -4.54
CA GLY A 792 20.48 -54.18 -5.54
C GLY A 792 19.66 -52.90 -5.77
N ILE A 793 20.12 -51.75 -5.27
CA ILE A 793 19.45 -50.45 -5.36
C ILE A 793 19.90 -49.74 -6.66
N PRO A 794 18.97 -49.13 -7.44
CA PRO A 794 19.31 -48.24 -8.55
C PRO A 794 20.06 -47.00 -8.03
N THR A 795 21.19 -46.65 -8.65
CA THR A 795 22.04 -45.53 -8.18
C THR A 795 21.59 -44.14 -8.64
N GLY A 796 20.60 -44.05 -9.53
CA GLY A 796 20.12 -42.79 -10.10
C GLY A 796 18.60 -42.62 -10.04
N THR A 797 18.16 -41.36 -10.04
CA THR A 797 16.75 -41.03 -10.31
C THR A 797 16.53 -41.16 -11.82
N GLY A 798 15.71 -42.13 -12.23
CA GLY A 798 15.39 -42.38 -13.64
C GLY A 798 14.79 -41.16 -14.35
N ALA A 799 14.78 -41.17 -15.68
CA ALA A 799 14.15 -40.12 -16.48
C ALA A 799 12.63 -40.35 -16.59
N LYS A 800 11.85 -39.27 -16.62
CA LYS A 800 10.41 -39.33 -16.87
C LYS A 800 10.14 -38.98 -18.32
N VAL A 801 9.29 -39.75 -18.97
CA VAL A 801 8.82 -39.51 -20.33
C VAL A 801 7.32 -39.26 -20.26
N GLU A 802 6.87 -38.16 -20.85
CA GLU A 802 5.45 -37.85 -20.96
C GLU A 802 4.94 -38.32 -22.34
N PRO A 803 4.01 -39.29 -22.40
CA PRO A 803 3.45 -39.70 -23.66
C PRO A 803 2.43 -38.68 -24.16
N VAL A 804 2.53 -38.31 -25.44
CA VAL A 804 1.48 -37.54 -26.12
C VAL A 804 0.37 -38.50 -26.53
N VAL A 805 -0.78 -38.42 -25.86
CA VAL A 805 -1.94 -39.29 -26.10
C VAL A 805 -3.00 -38.53 -26.91
N ILE A 806 -3.53 -39.16 -27.96
CA ILE A 806 -4.66 -38.63 -28.75
C ILE A 806 -5.85 -39.58 -28.56
N GLY A 807 -7.04 -39.02 -28.30
CA GLY A 807 -8.26 -39.80 -28.11
C GLY A 807 -9.53 -39.06 -28.52
N SER A 808 -10.66 -39.75 -28.41
CA SER A 808 -12.01 -39.23 -28.72
C SER A 808 -12.90 -39.27 -27.48
N VAL A 809 -13.78 -38.28 -27.31
CA VAL A 809 -14.74 -38.24 -26.19
C VAL A 809 -15.70 -39.43 -26.25
N LYS A 810 -15.72 -40.26 -25.20
CA LYS A 810 -16.58 -41.46 -25.12
C LYS A 810 -17.85 -41.23 -24.29
N GLN A 811 -17.74 -40.55 -23.15
CA GLN A 811 -18.83 -40.26 -22.21
C GLN A 811 -18.53 -38.96 -21.44
N VAL A 812 -19.58 -38.24 -21.01
CA VAL A 812 -19.48 -36.99 -20.24
C VAL A 812 -20.24 -37.19 -18.94
N PHE A 813 -19.58 -36.97 -17.81
CA PHE A 813 -20.18 -37.00 -16.49
C PHE A 813 -20.30 -35.57 -15.98
N VAL A 814 -21.46 -35.22 -15.43
CA VAL A 814 -21.70 -33.92 -14.78
C VAL A 814 -21.66 -34.19 -13.28
N ASP A 815 -20.72 -33.56 -12.57
CA ASP A 815 -20.64 -33.69 -11.12
C ASP A 815 -21.92 -33.13 -10.46
N PRO A 816 -22.52 -33.85 -9.50
CA PRO A 816 -23.67 -33.35 -8.76
C PRO A 816 -23.22 -32.15 -7.92
N GLN A 817 -23.79 -30.97 -8.18
CA GLN A 817 -23.66 -29.81 -7.29
C GLN A 817 -24.86 -29.74 -6.35
N ASP A 818 -24.62 -29.34 -5.10
CA ASP A 818 -25.64 -29.18 -4.04
C ASP A 818 -26.60 -27.99 -4.27
N PHE A 819 -26.63 -27.40 -5.46
CA PHE A 819 -27.58 -26.34 -5.80
C PHE A 819 -28.80 -26.90 -6.53
N GLY A 820 -29.98 -26.53 -6.04
CA GLY A 820 -31.28 -27.07 -6.45
C GLY A 820 -31.65 -26.79 -7.90
N PHE A 821 -31.26 -27.68 -8.80
CA PHE A 821 -31.75 -27.73 -10.17
C PHE A 821 -32.69 -28.94 -10.35
N ASP A 822 -33.95 -28.69 -10.71
CA ASP A 822 -34.97 -29.75 -10.91
C ASP A 822 -34.78 -30.54 -12.22
N LYS A 823 -34.10 -29.98 -13.25
CA LYS A 823 -33.86 -30.69 -14.52
C LYS A 823 -32.76 -30.04 -15.39
N PHE A 824 -31.83 -30.84 -15.91
CA PHE A 824 -30.92 -30.45 -16.98
C PHE A 824 -31.66 -30.47 -18.34
N LEU A 825 -31.63 -29.36 -19.09
CA LEU A 825 -32.35 -29.22 -20.38
C LEU A 825 -31.52 -29.57 -21.62
N SER A 826 -30.24 -29.18 -21.64
CA SER A 826 -29.29 -29.48 -22.73
C SER A 826 -27.85 -29.27 -22.27
N LEU A 827 -26.91 -29.97 -22.90
CA LEU A 827 -25.48 -29.80 -22.71
C LEU A 827 -24.85 -29.61 -24.10
N ASP A 828 -24.31 -28.41 -24.37
CA ASP A 828 -23.55 -28.13 -25.59
C ASP A 828 -22.06 -28.11 -25.27
N LEU A 829 -21.30 -28.96 -25.95
CA LEU A 829 -19.83 -28.98 -25.91
C LEU A 829 -19.30 -28.15 -27.08
N VAL A 830 -18.91 -26.91 -26.79
CA VAL A 830 -18.29 -26.01 -27.78
C VAL A 830 -16.78 -26.03 -27.56
N GLY A 831 -16.06 -26.78 -28.39
CA GLY A 831 -14.60 -26.82 -28.36
C GLY A 831 -14.03 -28.05 -29.05
N GLY A 832 -13.20 -27.81 -30.06
CA GLY A 832 -12.31 -28.78 -30.71
C GLY A 832 -10.96 -28.14 -30.92
#